data_AF-A0A7R9WVP8-F1
#
_entry.id   AF-A0A7R9WVP8-F1
#
_cell.length_a   1.000
_cell.length_b   1.000
_cell.length_c   1.000
_cell.angle_alpha   90.00
_cell.angle_beta   90.00
_cell.angle_gamma   90.00
#
_symmetry.space_group_name_H-M   'P 1'
#
loop_
_entity.id
_entity.type
_entity.pdbx_description
1 polymer ?
#
loop_
_entity_poly.entity_id
_entity_poly.type
_entity_poly.pdbx_seq_one_letter_code
_entity_poly.pdbx_strand_id
1 'polypeptide(L)'
;VGSALKSYGYEPDEDMAREYTQDVQTHNDLVFSMYSKEMRKARHTHLLTGLPDAYGRGRIIGDYRRIALYGVDELIRRKKLDYDAVKGASAETLQLRSEITKQVKGLKELLVMGDSYGVDMRLPATSFKDAAQFMWLGHTAALKEQDGAAMSVGRWDAFLDIYAERDLADGKVDEQQVQEVIDDLVIKMRIVRHLRPPAYNALFSGDPTWLTLALGGCFENGKSMVTKTTFRFLHTLTNLGPAPEPNLTVLWSQNFPAPFKDYCAKQSIATSSIQYENDDMMRSIFGSDYAIACCVSGMRVGVDMQFFGARTNMVKLLLMCLNGGRDEMHGDDVCPELAAECQRLGIGKGDEKKPINYSSLEHMYFDIAIPWMAKLYAETMNTIHYSHDRACYENVQMALHNSNVNRLMAFGAAGLSVVADSLSAIKHDEVFPIRNDDGLTIGFKRGHASREIPQFGNDDDRVDSLAIQVVSRFYEELNKQPLYRDAAATLSILTITSNVVYGKATGASPDGRLQGEPFAPGCNPMHGRDKNGALASLSSVAKVPYSKCMDGISNTFCLLPSALGHMSQRSSNLVTVLDGYFNHNGHHLNINVLNREVLQDAHRHPEKYPNLTIRVSGYAVRFNRLTPEQREEVMARTMHSASVVTMARKDVDDEAEIAKETDVDKLEGMKQGAVLGSVYSMESFSTTDGPGIRSTVFLQGCTKKCLFCCNPETQKMADPRQHPEYAMSSAEVASLVGKYKEWLQPNGGGITLSGGEAMIQTEFVRDVFQRVQKLGLTTCLDTASYGNQARWDKVLPVTNNVLLCLKAMDNELASKIAQVPVHEMEKSKEFARYIHEKYPSTNITLRWVLMKGMTDSDAELNALSDFAKEVEAYAIELIPYHELGREKYEALEMAYPMDNVKPFNGDDAIPIKQRLEDQGHRVILSKI
;
A
#
# COMPACT_ATOMS: atom_id res chain seq x y z
N VAL A 1 -9.22 -10.04 -31.21
CA VAL A 1 -9.51 -11.50 -31.31
C VAL A 1 -8.44 -12.26 -32.07
N GLY A 2 -8.17 -12.00 -33.36
CA GLY A 2 -7.20 -12.79 -34.15
C GLY A 2 -5.80 -12.94 -33.53
N SER A 3 -5.21 -11.85 -33.02
CA SER A 3 -3.93 -11.90 -32.29
C SER A 3 -3.96 -12.82 -31.07
N ALA A 4 -5.07 -12.87 -30.33
CA ALA A 4 -5.22 -13.75 -29.17
C ALA A 4 -5.33 -15.22 -29.61
N LEU A 5 -6.19 -15.53 -30.59
CA LEU A 5 -6.33 -16.90 -31.12
C LEU A 5 -4.99 -17.45 -31.63
N LYS A 6 -4.26 -16.66 -32.42
CA LYS A 6 -2.94 -17.02 -32.93
C LYS A 6 -1.94 -17.34 -31.81
N SER A 7 -1.97 -16.59 -30.71
CA SER A 7 -1.10 -16.84 -29.56
C SER A 7 -1.38 -18.16 -28.84
N TYR A 8 -2.58 -18.72 -29.04
CA TYR A 8 -2.99 -20.02 -28.50
C TYR A 8 -3.01 -21.13 -29.56
N GLY A 9 -2.51 -20.87 -30.79
CA GLY A 9 -2.45 -21.86 -31.87
C GLY A 9 -3.78 -22.09 -32.60
N TYR A 10 -4.70 -21.13 -32.54
CA TYR A 10 -5.98 -21.16 -33.25
C TYR A 10 -6.03 -20.07 -34.32
N GLU A 11 -6.83 -20.30 -35.36
CA GLU A 11 -7.20 -19.29 -36.35
C GLU A 11 -8.67 -18.88 -36.13
N PRO A 12 -9.05 -17.62 -36.44
CA PRO A 12 -10.44 -17.22 -36.40
C PRO A 12 -11.24 -17.97 -37.47
N ASP A 13 -12.50 -18.29 -37.13
CA ASP A 13 -13.48 -18.74 -38.12
C ASP A 13 -13.60 -17.70 -39.26
N GLU A 14 -13.65 -18.17 -40.51
CA GLU A 14 -13.60 -17.30 -41.69
C GLU A 14 -14.82 -16.38 -41.80
N ASP A 15 -16.00 -16.87 -41.44
CA ASP A 15 -17.24 -16.08 -41.48
C ASP A 15 -17.21 -14.99 -40.39
N MET A 16 -16.77 -15.34 -39.18
CA MET A 16 -16.57 -14.37 -38.09
C MET A 16 -15.52 -13.32 -38.47
N ALA A 17 -14.39 -13.74 -39.05
CA ALA A 17 -13.35 -12.81 -39.49
C ALA A 17 -13.86 -11.86 -40.57
N ARG A 18 -14.63 -12.34 -41.55
CA ARG A 18 -15.25 -11.49 -42.58
C ARG A 18 -16.23 -10.50 -41.96
N GLU A 19 -17.13 -10.97 -41.11
CA GLU A 19 -18.15 -10.12 -40.47
C GLU A 19 -17.53 -8.95 -39.72
N TYR A 20 -16.54 -9.22 -38.86
CA TYR A 20 -15.90 -8.19 -38.02
C TYR A 20 -14.77 -7.41 -38.70
N THR A 21 -14.49 -7.63 -39.98
CA THR A 21 -13.53 -6.82 -40.76
C THR A 21 -14.15 -6.10 -41.94
N GLN A 22 -15.30 -6.55 -42.44
CA GLN A 22 -15.94 -6.00 -43.64
C GLN A 22 -17.37 -5.49 -43.38
N ASP A 23 -18.15 -6.19 -42.56
CA ASP A 23 -19.59 -5.94 -42.42
C ASP A 23 -19.93 -5.09 -41.19
N VAL A 24 -19.16 -5.24 -40.11
CA VAL A 24 -19.36 -4.55 -38.83
C VAL A 24 -18.19 -3.61 -38.56
N GLN A 25 -18.49 -2.34 -38.33
CA GLN A 25 -17.50 -1.39 -37.85
C GLN A 25 -17.31 -1.54 -36.35
N THR A 26 -16.12 -1.96 -35.91
CA THR A 26 -15.86 -2.21 -34.49
C THR A 26 -15.51 -0.92 -33.73
N HIS A 27 -15.55 -0.99 -32.40
CA HIS A 27 -15.03 0.07 -31.52
C HIS A 27 -13.57 0.42 -31.88
N ASN A 28 -12.74 -0.60 -32.09
CA ASN A 28 -11.33 -0.42 -32.45
C ASN A 28 -11.19 0.34 -33.78
N ASP A 29 -11.93 -0.05 -34.82
CA ASP A 29 -11.87 0.61 -36.13
C ASP A 29 -12.27 2.08 -36.05
N LEU A 30 -13.35 2.37 -35.29
CA LEU A 30 -13.80 3.74 -35.06
C LEU A 30 -12.73 4.60 -34.38
N VAL A 31 -12.17 4.12 -33.27
CA VAL A 31 -11.13 4.84 -32.53
C VAL A 31 -9.95 5.17 -33.42
N PHE A 32 -9.40 4.16 -34.11
CA PHE A 32 -8.23 4.37 -34.95
C PHE A 32 -8.54 5.22 -36.18
N SER A 33 -9.77 5.21 -36.71
CA SER A 33 -10.13 6.12 -37.81
C SER A 33 -10.11 7.61 -37.40
N MET A 34 -10.29 7.91 -36.11
CA MET A 34 -10.37 9.29 -35.58
C MET A 34 -9.11 9.75 -34.84
N TYR A 35 -8.22 8.83 -34.44
CA TYR A 35 -6.96 9.19 -33.79
C TYR A 35 -6.09 10.11 -34.64
N SER A 36 -5.70 11.24 -34.04
CA SER A 36 -4.73 12.17 -34.62
C SER A 36 -3.32 11.57 -34.70
N LYS A 37 -2.43 12.22 -35.46
CA LYS A 37 -1.01 11.84 -35.50
C LYS A 37 -0.36 11.91 -34.11
N GLU A 38 -0.73 12.92 -33.33
CA GLU A 38 -0.23 13.14 -31.97
C GLU A 38 -0.66 12.03 -31.02
N MET A 39 -1.94 11.64 -31.03
CA MET A 39 -2.47 10.52 -30.24
C MET A 39 -1.73 9.20 -30.56
N ARG A 40 -1.52 8.93 -31.85
CA ARG A 40 -0.78 7.74 -32.31
C ARG A 40 0.67 7.76 -31.85
N LYS A 41 1.30 8.94 -31.87
CA LYS A 41 2.68 9.12 -31.44
C LYS A 41 2.85 8.91 -29.93
N ALA A 42 1.97 9.51 -29.12
CA ALA A 42 1.97 9.29 -27.67
C ALA A 42 1.75 7.83 -27.28
N ARG A 43 0.92 7.11 -28.04
CA ARG A 43 0.73 5.65 -27.88
C ARG A 43 1.96 4.85 -28.31
N HIS A 44 2.62 5.25 -29.40
CA HIS A 44 3.84 4.59 -29.89
C HIS A 44 4.99 4.71 -28.89
N THR A 45 5.19 5.90 -28.32
CA THR A 45 6.29 6.20 -27.39
C THR A 45 6.01 5.77 -25.96
N HIS A 46 4.88 5.11 -25.68
CA HIS A 46 4.48 4.73 -24.33
C HIS A 46 4.36 5.91 -23.35
N LEU A 47 4.05 7.10 -23.88
CA LEU A 47 3.59 8.22 -23.06
C LEU A 47 2.14 7.99 -22.61
N LEU A 48 1.29 7.56 -23.55
CA LEU A 48 -0.13 7.30 -23.31
C LEU A 48 -0.54 5.97 -23.95
N THR A 49 -0.40 4.87 -23.22
CA THR A 49 -0.58 3.52 -23.76
C THR A 49 -1.42 2.64 -22.85
N GLY A 50 -2.11 1.68 -23.45
CA GLY A 50 -2.98 0.75 -22.74
C GLY A 50 -4.37 1.32 -22.45
N LEU A 51 -4.75 2.42 -23.09
CA LEU A 51 -6.12 2.94 -23.09
C LEU A 51 -7.10 1.91 -23.69
N PRO A 52 -8.42 1.99 -23.41
CA PRO A 52 -9.40 1.03 -23.91
C PRO A 52 -9.75 1.28 -25.39
N ASP A 53 -8.73 1.33 -26.25
CA ASP A 53 -8.85 1.41 -27.70
C ASP A 53 -8.91 0.02 -28.38
N ALA A 54 -8.56 -1.04 -27.66
CA ALA A 54 -8.42 -2.41 -28.18
C ALA A 54 -9.04 -3.50 -27.30
N TYR A 55 -9.86 -3.11 -26.32
CA TYR A 55 -10.60 -3.99 -25.40
C TYR A 55 -11.81 -3.21 -24.83
N GLY A 56 -12.83 -3.90 -24.33
CA GLY A 56 -13.99 -3.25 -23.72
C GLY A 56 -13.62 -2.37 -22.52
N ARG A 57 -14.22 -1.17 -22.40
CA ARG A 57 -13.83 -0.19 -21.37
C ARG A 57 -14.05 -0.67 -19.93
N GLY A 58 -15.09 -1.47 -19.68
CA GLY A 58 -15.47 -1.87 -18.32
C GLY A 58 -15.83 -0.67 -17.44
N ARG A 59 -15.54 -0.74 -16.13
CA ARG A 59 -15.84 0.35 -15.16
C ARG A 59 -17.32 0.74 -15.06
N ILE A 60 -18.20 -0.24 -15.28
CA ILE A 60 -19.65 -0.11 -15.15
C ILE A 60 -20.14 -1.23 -14.22
N ILE A 61 -21.00 -0.89 -13.27
CA ILE A 61 -21.62 -1.86 -12.37
C ILE A 61 -23.14 -1.73 -12.50
N GLY A 62 -23.76 -2.64 -13.25
CA GLY A 62 -25.21 -2.75 -13.25
C GLY A 62 -25.72 -3.06 -11.85
N ASP A 63 -26.82 -2.45 -11.43
CA ASP A 63 -27.44 -2.78 -10.15
C ASP A 63 -28.19 -4.12 -10.24
N TYR A 64 -27.44 -5.23 -10.19
CA TYR A 64 -27.98 -6.58 -10.36
C TYR A 64 -29.01 -6.95 -9.28
N ARG A 65 -28.99 -6.27 -8.13
CA ARG A 65 -29.98 -6.43 -7.05
C ARG A 65 -31.39 -6.09 -7.52
N ARG A 66 -31.53 -5.18 -8.49
CA ARG A 66 -32.83 -4.79 -9.07
C ARG A 66 -33.58 -5.98 -9.69
N ILE A 67 -32.86 -6.97 -10.22
CA ILE A 67 -33.47 -8.16 -10.81
C ILE A 67 -34.13 -8.99 -9.70
N ALA A 68 -33.41 -9.27 -8.62
CA ALA A 68 -33.93 -9.99 -7.47
C ALA A 68 -35.09 -9.23 -6.78
N LEU A 69 -34.96 -7.90 -6.66
CA LEU A 69 -35.93 -7.07 -5.93
C LEU A 69 -37.24 -6.84 -6.70
N TYR A 70 -37.18 -6.65 -8.02
CA TYR A 70 -38.33 -6.19 -8.81
C TYR A 70 -38.80 -7.20 -9.87
N GLY A 71 -37.95 -8.14 -10.29
CA GLY A 71 -38.20 -8.96 -11.48
C GLY A 71 -38.01 -8.18 -12.78
N VAL A 72 -37.65 -8.88 -13.86
CA VAL A 72 -37.27 -8.26 -15.13
C VAL A 72 -38.45 -7.57 -15.83
N ASP A 73 -39.68 -8.06 -15.66
CA ASP A 73 -40.86 -7.46 -16.30
C ASP A 73 -41.11 -6.03 -15.81
N GLU A 74 -40.97 -5.78 -14.51
CA GLU A 74 -41.09 -4.45 -13.94
C GLU A 74 -39.96 -3.53 -14.43
N LEU A 75 -38.73 -4.04 -14.54
CA LEU A 75 -37.60 -3.26 -15.07
C LEU A 75 -37.83 -2.85 -16.52
N ILE A 76 -38.33 -3.76 -17.37
CA ILE A 76 -38.72 -3.48 -18.75
C ILE A 76 -39.82 -2.41 -18.79
N ARG A 77 -40.84 -2.54 -17.94
CA ARG A 77 -41.94 -1.58 -17.86
C ARG A 77 -41.44 -0.18 -17.49
N ARG A 78 -40.54 -0.07 -16.51
CA ARG A 78 -39.92 1.19 -16.09
C ARG A 78 -39.10 1.83 -17.20
N LYS A 79 -38.28 1.05 -17.91
CA LYS A 79 -37.49 1.56 -19.05
C LYS A 79 -38.35 2.09 -20.19
N LYS A 80 -39.50 1.45 -20.46
CA LYS A 80 -40.47 1.99 -21.43
C LYS A 80 -41.08 3.32 -20.98
N LEU A 81 -41.39 3.47 -19.69
CA LEU A 81 -41.86 4.75 -19.15
C LEU A 81 -40.79 5.84 -19.27
N ASP A 82 -39.53 5.51 -18.99
CA ASP A 82 -38.41 6.45 -19.17
C ASP A 82 -38.31 6.87 -20.64
N TYR A 83 -38.42 5.94 -21.59
CA TYR A 83 -38.44 6.24 -23.02
C TYR A 83 -39.53 7.25 -23.40
N ASP A 84 -40.76 7.03 -22.93
CA ASP A 84 -41.92 7.91 -23.21
C ASP A 84 -41.77 9.30 -22.56
N ALA A 85 -41.03 9.37 -21.45
CA ALA A 85 -40.73 10.61 -20.75
C ALA A 85 -39.69 11.47 -21.47
N VAL A 86 -38.77 10.90 -22.25
CA VAL A 86 -37.78 11.65 -23.03
C VAL A 86 -38.47 12.59 -24.03
N LYS A 87 -38.18 13.90 -23.99
CA LYS A 87 -38.75 14.93 -24.88
C LYS A 87 -37.68 15.58 -25.76
N GLY A 88 -38.08 16.09 -26.93
CA GLY A 88 -37.18 16.73 -27.89
C GLY A 88 -36.58 15.76 -28.93
N ALA A 89 -35.68 16.29 -29.76
CA ALA A 89 -35.00 15.56 -30.84
C ALA A 89 -33.55 16.05 -31.07
N SER A 90 -32.86 16.50 -30.01
CA SER A 90 -31.42 16.75 -30.08
C SER A 90 -30.65 15.44 -30.29
N ALA A 91 -29.38 15.51 -30.70
CA ALA A 91 -28.55 14.33 -30.90
C ALA A 91 -28.45 13.49 -29.59
N GLU A 92 -28.28 14.15 -28.46
CA GLU A 92 -28.19 13.55 -27.12
C GLU A 92 -29.51 12.86 -26.74
N THR A 93 -30.63 13.51 -27.04
CA THR A 93 -31.97 12.99 -26.77
C THR A 93 -32.27 11.74 -27.61
N LEU A 94 -31.93 11.79 -28.90
CA LEU A 94 -32.09 10.66 -29.82
C LEU A 94 -31.17 9.50 -29.45
N GLN A 95 -29.93 9.80 -29.04
CA GLN A 95 -29.00 8.82 -28.51
C GLN A 95 -29.58 8.15 -27.26
N LEU A 96 -30.06 8.91 -26.29
CA LEU A 96 -30.67 8.36 -25.07
C LEU A 96 -31.87 7.45 -25.37
N ARG A 97 -32.77 7.84 -26.29
CA ARG A 97 -33.89 6.98 -26.71
C ARG A 97 -33.42 5.67 -27.35
N SER A 98 -32.38 5.74 -28.19
CA SER A 98 -31.76 4.56 -28.80
C SER A 98 -31.15 3.65 -27.73
N GLU A 99 -30.41 4.22 -26.79
CA GLU A 99 -29.81 3.52 -25.64
C GLU A 99 -30.87 2.81 -24.80
N ILE A 100 -31.97 3.49 -24.42
CA ILE A 100 -33.07 2.88 -23.65
C ILE A 100 -33.73 1.71 -24.42
N THR A 101 -33.87 1.83 -25.74
CA THR A 101 -34.40 0.74 -26.57
C THR A 101 -33.48 -0.49 -26.52
N LYS A 102 -32.16 -0.28 -26.61
CA LYS A 102 -31.17 -1.34 -26.47
C LYS A 102 -31.18 -1.95 -25.06
N GLN A 103 -31.33 -1.14 -24.02
CA GLN A 103 -31.46 -1.61 -22.64
C GLN A 103 -32.69 -2.53 -22.46
N VAL A 104 -33.85 -2.18 -23.02
CA VAL A 104 -35.04 -3.04 -23.01
C VAL A 104 -34.79 -4.35 -23.76
N LYS A 105 -34.05 -4.30 -24.87
CA LYS A 105 -33.65 -5.50 -25.60
C LYS A 105 -32.76 -6.40 -24.75
N GLY A 106 -31.73 -5.85 -24.10
CA GLY A 106 -30.84 -6.60 -23.21
C GLY A 106 -31.58 -7.28 -22.05
N LEU A 107 -32.57 -6.63 -21.44
CA LEU A 107 -33.42 -7.24 -20.41
C LEU A 107 -34.25 -8.43 -20.94
N LYS A 108 -34.72 -8.38 -22.18
CA LYS A 108 -35.43 -9.51 -22.80
C LYS A 108 -34.48 -10.67 -23.11
N GLU A 109 -33.27 -10.38 -23.56
CA GLU A 109 -32.24 -11.40 -23.78
C GLU A 109 -31.79 -12.05 -22.46
N LEU A 110 -31.75 -11.29 -21.36
CA LEU A 110 -31.56 -11.81 -20.01
C LEU A 110 -32.66 -12.83 -19.62
N LEU A 111 -33.93 -12.57 -19.96
CA LEU A 111 -35.01 -13.54 -19.72
C LEU A 111 -34.83 -14.82 -20.53
N VAL A 112 -34.45 -14.71 -21.81
CA VAL A 112 -34.15 -15.88 -22.66
C VAL A 112 -33.00 -16.69 -22.07
N MET A 113 -31.96 -16.02 -21.56
CA MET A 113 -30.87 -16.70 -20.88
C MET A 113 -31.38 -17.39 -19.60
N GLY A 114 -32.16 -16.71 -18.76
CA GLY A 114 -32.75 -17.30 -17.56
C GLY A 114 -33.56 -18.57 -17.85
N ASP A 115 -34.45 -18.50 -18.83
CA ASP A 115 -35.27 -19.63 -19.27
C ASP A 115 -34.40 -20.82 -19.71
N SER A 116 -33.25 -20.58 -20.36
CA SER A 116 -32.31 -21.64 -20.76
C SER A 116 -31.64 -22.38 -19.59
N TYR A 117 -31.58 -21.75 -18.41
CA TYR A 117 -31.12 -22.35 -17.16
C TYR A 117 -32.29 -22.90 -16.31
N GLY A 118 -33.54 -22.79 -16.78
CA GLY A 118 -34.74 -23.16 -16.02
C GLY A 118 -35.07 -22.19 -14.88
N VAL A 119 -34.62 -20.92 -14.97
CA VAL A 119 -34.81 -19.89 -13.94
C VAL A 119 -35.74 -18.79 -14.48
N ASP A 120 -36.96 -18.69 -13.92
CA ASP A 120 -37.91 -17.64 -14.29
C ASP A 120 -37.66 -16.35 -13.48
N MET A 121 -37.07 -15.34 -14.14
CA MET A 121 -36.74 -14.05 -13.53
C MET A 121 -37.76 -12.93 -13.83
N ARG A 122 -38.93 -13.27 -14.37
CA ARG A 122 -39.96 -12.27 -14.73
C ARG A 122 -40.47 -11.52 -13.51
N LEU A 123 -40.70 -12.24 -12.41
CA LEU A 123 -41.20 -11.72 -11.13
C LEU A 123 -40.06 -11.60 -10.10
N PRO A 124 -40.25 -10.85 -8.99
CA PRO A 124 -39.26 -10.75 -7.91
C PRO A 124 -38.85 -12.10 -7.32
N ALA A 125 -37.60 -12.20 -6.85
CA ALA A 125 -37.09 -13.37 -6.16
C ALA A 125 -37.87 -13.64 -4.86
N THR A 126 -38.20 -14.91 -4.60
CA THR A 126 -39.02 -15.30 -3.45
C THR A 126 -38.24 -16.03 -2.35
N SER A 127 -37.00 -16.43 -2.62
CA SER A 127 -36.07 -17.08 -1.69
C SER A 127 -34.68 -16.46 -1.76
N PHE A 128 -33.83 -16.74 -0.77
CA PHE A 128 -32.41 -16.39 -0.78
C PHE A 128 -31.68 -16.99 -1.98
N LYS A 129 -31.96 -18.27 -2.29
CA LYS A 129 -31.38 -18.95 -3.45
C LYS A 129 -31.79 -18.29 -4.77
N ASP A 130 -33.06 -17.91 -4.91
CA ASP A 130 -33.52 -17.20 -6.11
C ASP A 130 -32.85 -15.83 -6.22
N ALA A 131 -32.75 -15.07 -5.12
CA ALA A 131 -32.12 -13.75 -5.13
C ALA A 131 -30.65 -13.83 -5.57
N ALA A 132 -29.88 -14.77 -4.99
CA ALA A 132 -28.51 -15.06 -5.39
C ALA A 132 -28.42 -15.44 -6.87
N GLN A 133 -29.28 -16.36 -7.33
CA GLN A 133 -29.27 -16.85 -8.70
C GLN A 133 -29.64 -15.77 -9.72
N PHE A 134 -30.62 -14.91 -9.41
CA PHE A 134 -31.08 -13.83 -10.29
C PHE A 134 -30.00 -12.76 -10.46
N MET A 135 -29.36 -12.37 -9.35
CA MET A 135 -28.25 -11.43 -9.37
C MET A 135 -27.07 -11.98 -10.17
N TRP A 136 -26.73 -13.26 -9.97
CA TRP A 136 -25.67 -13.92 -10.72
C TRP A 136 -25.97 -14.03 -12.23
N LEU A 137 -27.20 -14.35 -12.62
CA LEU A 137 -27.57 -14.38 -14.04
C LEU A 137 -27.58 -12.98 -14.66
N GLY A 138 -27.99 -11.95 -13.91
CA GLY A 138 -27.83 -10.56 -14.34
C GLY A 138 -26.38 -10.20 -14.67
N HIS A 139 -25.46 -10.56 -13.78
CA HIS A 139 -24.02 -10.34 -13.98
C HIS A 139 -23.45 -11.22 -15.11
N THR A 140 -23.88 -12.49 -15.21
CA THR A 140 -23.49 -13.40 -16.29
C THR A 140 -23.92 -12.88 -17.66
N ALA A 141 -25.09 -12.24 -17.77
CA ALA A 141 -25.53 -11.62 -19.01
C ALA A 141 -24.59 -10.45 -19.41
N ALA A 142 -24.18 -9.63 -18.45
CA ALA A 142 -23.17 -8.59 -18.69
C ALA A 142 -21.83 -9.18 -19.18
N LEU A 143 -21.34 -10.25 -18.55
CA LEU A 143 -20.11 -10.95 -18.94
C LEU A 143 -20.19 -11.59 -20.33
N LYS A 144 -21.36 -12.07 -20.74
CA LYS A 144 -21.57 -12.67 -22.06
C LYS A 144 -21.68 -11.62 -23.17
N GLU A 145 -22.11 -10.41 -22.82
CA GLU A 145 -22.26 -9.30 -23.75
C GLU A 145 -20.98 -8.47 -23.88
N GLN A 146 -20.21 -8.31 -22.81
CA GLN A 146 -19.12 -7.35 -22.71
C GLN A 146 -17.84 -7.98 -22.18
N ASP A 147 -16.71 -7.61 -22.78
CA ASP A 147 -15.37 -8.04 -22.37
C ASP A 147 -14.61 -6.91 -21.65
N GLY A 148 -15.33 -6.07 -20.90
CA GLY A 148 -14.76 -4.95 -20.15
C GLY A 148 -13.49 -5.34 -19.39
N ALA A 149 -12.50 -4.45 -19.29
CA ALA A 149 -11.30 -4.72 -18.50
C ALA A 149 -11.69 -5.18 -17.09
N ALA A 150 -12.47 -4.35 -16.38
CA ALA A 150 -13.07 -4.68 -15.10
C ALA A 150 -14.60 -4.87 -15.19
N MET A 151 -15.09 -6.02 -14.73
CA MET A 151 -16.50 -6.42 -14.73
C MET A 151 -17.03 -6.60 -13.30
N SER A 152 -16.86 -5.56 -12.49
CA SER A 152 -17.13 -5.62 -11.05
C SER A 152 -18.59 -5.98 -10.71
N VAL A 153 -18.75 -6.68 -9.59
CA VAL A 153 -20.01 -7.26 -9.13
C VAL A 153 -20.86 -6.23 -8.40
N GLY A 154 -20.22 -5.30 -7.69
CA GLY A 154 -20.88 -4.27 -6.91
C GLY A 154 -20.89 -4.61 -5.42
N ARG A 155 -22.03 -4.44 -4.76
CA ARG A 155 -22.18 -4.61 -3.30
C ARG A 155 -23.39 -5.48 -2.99
N TRP A 156 -23.16 -6.75 -2.65
CA TRP A 156 -24.23 -7.76 -2.57
C TRP A 156 -24.49 -8.26 -1.14
N ASP A 157 -23.53 -8.11 -0.23
CA ASP A 157 -23.55 -8.74 1.10
C ASP A 157 -24.79 -8.36 1.91
N ALA A 158 -24.99 -7.08 2.21
CA ALA A 158 -26.13 -6.64 3.02
C ALA A 158 -27.47 -6.88 2.32
N PHE A 159 -27.52 -6.83 0.99
CA PHE A 159 -28.75 -7.09 0.23
C PHE A 159 -29.16 -8.57 0.28
N LEU A 160 -28.22 -9.48 0.04
CA LEU A 160 -28.46 -10.92 0.11
C LEU A 160 -28.79 -11.37 1.54
N ASP A 161 -28.20 -10.71 2.55
CA ASP A 161 -28.48 -11.02 3.95
C ASP A 161 -29.95 -10.80 4.33
N ILE A 162 -30.64 -9.84 3.70
CA ILE A 162 -32.09 -9.62 3.92
C ILE A 162 -32.89 -10.88 3.57
N TYR A 163 -32.56 -11.53 2.44
CA TYR A 163 -33.23 -12.77 2.04
C TYR A 163 -32.78 -13.95 2.88
N ALA A 164 -31.49 -14.02 3.23
CA ALA A 164 -30.94 -15.09 4.05
C ALA A 164 -31.54 -15.08 5.47
N GLU A 165 -31.58 -13.94 6.15
CA GLU A 165 -32.16 -13.81 7.49
C GLU A 165 -33.65 -14.15 7.50
N ARG A 166 -34.40 -13.76 6.46
CA ARG A 166 -35.80 -14.15 6.32
C ARG A 166 -35.95 -15.67 6.19
N ASP A 167 -35.19 -16.29 5.28
CA ASP A 167 -35.32 -17.72 5.02
C ASP A 167 -34.80 -18.57 6.21
N LEU A 168 -33.80 -18.10 6.95
CA LEU A 168 -33.34 -18.68 8.21
C LEU A 168 -34.43 -18.59 9.30
N ALA A 169 -35.07 -17.42 9.46
CA ALA A 169 -36.13 -17.22 10.43
C ALA A 169 -37.39 -18.07 10.12
N ASP A 170 -37.68 -18.28 8.83
CA ASP A 170 -38.75 -19.16 8.35
C ASP A 170 -38.40 -20.66 8.44
N GLY A 171 -37.15 -21.01 8.78
CA GLY A 171 -36.67 -22.39 8.80
C GLY A 171 -36.60 -23.07 7.43
N LYS A 172 -36.53 -22.28 6.35
CA LYS A 172 -36.42 -22.78 4.96
C LYS A 172 -35.01 -23.22 4.61
N VAL A 173 -34.02 -22.63 5.27
CA VAL A 173 -32.59 -22.95 5.14
C VAL A 173 -31.93 -22.93 6.51
N ASP A 174 -30.80 -23.61 6.65
CA ASP A 174 -29.88 -23.46 7.77
C ASP A 174 -28.64 -22.64 7.37
N GLU A 175 -27.77 -22.35 8.35
CA GLU A 175 -26.56 -21.55 8.13
C GLU A 175 -25.59 -22.20 7.13
N GLN A 176 -25.50 -23.53 7.13
CA GLN A 176 -24.63 -24.26 6.22
C GLN A 176 -25.13 -24.14 4.77
N GLN A 177 -26.43 -24.26 4.55
CA GLN A 177 -27.05 -24.07 3.24
C GLN A 177 -26.91 -22.62 2.74
N VAL A 178 -26.97 -21.63 3.62
CA VAL A 178 -26.70 -20.24 3.24
C VAL A 178 -25.25 -20.08 2.81
N GLN A 179 -24.29 -20.60 3.58
CA GLN A 179 -22.87 -20.56 3.22
C GLN A 179 -22.58 -21.30 1.91
N GLU A 180 -23.21 -22.45 1.66
CA GLU A 180 -23.03 -23.22 0.43
C GLU A 180 -23.41 -22.40 -0.82
N VAL A 181 -24.52 -21.66 -0.79
CA VAL A 181 -24.90 -20.78 -1.90
C VAL A 181 -23.90 -19.63 -2.10
N ILE A 182 -23.37 -19.07 -1.01
CA ILE A 182 -22.32 -18.03 -1.09
C ILE A 182 -21.03 -18.61 -1.68
N ASP A 183 -20.63 -19.80 -1.27
CA ASP A 183 -19.49 -20.52 -1.81
C ASP A 183 -19.69 -20.81 -3.32
N ASP A 184 -20.88 -21.26 -3.72
CA ASP A 184 -21.25 -21.49 -5.13
C ASP A 184 -21.15 -20.21 -5.97
N LEU A 185 -21.67 -19.08 -5.48
CA LEU A 185 -21.52 -17.78 -6.14
C LEU A 185 -20.04 -17.44 -6.35
N VAL A 186 -19.22 -17.61 -5.32
CA VAL A 186 -17.78 -17.33 -5.38
C VAL A 186 -17.06 -18.30 -6.33
N ILE A 187 -17.44 -19.58 -6.38
CA ILE A 187 -16.93 -20.53 -7.37
C ILE A 187 -17.23 -20.03 -8.78
N LYS A 188 -18.46 -19.56 -9.04
CA LYS A 188 -18.83 -19.01 -10.36
C LYS A 188 -18.03 -17.76 -10.71
N MET A 189 -17.77 -16.88 -9.74
CA MET A 189 -16.90 -15.71 -9.93
C MET A 189 -15.46 -16.13 -10.27
N ARG A 190 -14.91 -17.13 -9.58
CA ARG A 190 -13.52 -17.61 -9.79
C ARG A 190 -13.25 -18.23 -11.16
N ILE A 191 -14.29 -18.63 -11.90
CA ILE A 191 -14.16 -19.25 -13.24
C ILE A 191 -14.43 -18.29 -14.41
N VAL A 192 -14.77 -17.03 -14.15
CA VAL A 192 -14.97 -16.03 -15.22
C VAL A 192 -13.66 -15.77 -15.95
N ARG A 193 -13.68 -15.78 -17.28
CA ARG A 193 -12.51 -15.56 -18.14
C ARG A 193 -12.89 -14.77 -19.38
N HIS A 194 -11.93 -13.97 -19.86
CA HIS A 194 -12.03 -13.28 -21.15
C HIS A 194 -10.83 -13.65 -22.03
N LEU A 195 -11.06 -13.75 -23.34
CA LEU A 195 -9.97 -13.95 -24.30
C LEU A 195 -9.17 -12.65 -24.44
N ARG A 196 -7.89 -12.68 -24.09
CA ARG A 196 -7.00 -11.49 -24.13
C ARG A 196 -5.77 -11.73 -24.99
N PRO A 197 -5.34 -10.74 -25.80
CA PRO A 197 -4.08 -10.84 -26.55
C PRO A 197 -2.86 -10.67 -25.63
N PRO A 198 -1.66 -11.13 -26.02
CA PRO A 198 -0.44 -10.97 -25.23
C PRO A 198 -0.13 -9.53 -24.79
N ALA A 199 -0.42 -8.55 -25.65
CA ALA A 199 -0.23 -7.13 -25.33
C ALA A 199 -1.13 -6.65 -24.16
N TYR A 200 -2.35 -7.18 -24.04
CA TYR A 200 -3.22 -6.92 -22.89
C TYR A 200 -2.65 -7.57 -21.63
N ASN A 201 -2.23 -8.83 -21.70
CA ASN A 201 -1.70 -9.58 -20.55
C ASN A 201 -0.41 -8.97 -19.98
N ALA A 202 0.37 -8.25 -20.79
CA ALA A 202 1.52 -7.48 -20.31
C ALA A 202 1.10 -6.26 -19.47
N LEU A 203 0.02 -5.57 -19.86
CA LEU A 203 -0.52 -4.41 -19.15
C LEU A 203 -1.37 -4.78 -17.93
N PHE A 204 -2.02 -5.94 -17.99
CA PHE A 204 -2.96 -6.46 -16.99
C PHE A 204 -2.65 -7.93 -16.68
N SER A 205 -1.65 -8.15 -15.84
CA SER A 205 -1.13 -9.51 -15.60
C SER A 205 -1.96 -10.32 -14.61
N GLY A 206 -1.83 -11.64 -14.69
CA GLY A 206 -2.46 -12.57 -13.75
C GLY A 206 -3.88 -13.00 -14.12
N ASP A 207 -4.29 -12.80 -15.37
CA ASP A 207 -5.64 -13.14 -15.89
C ASP A 207 -6.80 -12.46 -15.11
N PRO A 208 -6.73 -11.13 -14.86
CA PRO A 208 -7.70 -10.45 -14.01
C PRO A 208 -9.01 -10.14 -14.74
N THR A 209 -10.10 -10.15 -13.97
CA THR A 209 -11.44 -9.76 -14.41
C THR A 209 -12.06 -8.66 -13.53
N TRP A 210 -11.44 -8.40 -12.37
CA TRP A 210 -11.86 -7.48 -11.32
C TRP A 210 -13.35 -7.62 -11.02
N LEU A 211 -13.74 -8.81 -10.58
CA LEU A 211 -15.06 -9.08 -10.04
C LEU A 211 -15.15 -8.51 -8.62
N THR A 212 -14.99 -7.20 -8.53
CA THR A 212 -14.90 -6.49 -7.27
C THR A 212 -16.22 -6.54 -6.54
N LEU A 213 -16.16 -7.05 -5.31
CA LEU A 213 -17.29 -7.18 -4.40
C LEU A 213 -17.00 -6.35 -3.16
N ALA A 214 -17.68 -5.21 -3.06
CA ALA A 214 -17.64 -4.35 -1.89
C ALA A 214 -18.41 -4.99 -0.73
N LEU A 215 -17.82 -4.96 0.46
CA LEU A 215 -18.30 -5.59 1.68
C LEU A 215 -18.32 -4.58 2.84
N GLY A 216 -19.33 -4.69 3.72
CA GLY A 216 -19.44 -3.88 4.92
C GLY A 216 -19.91 -2.45 4.62
N GLY A 217 -19.16 -1.43 5.06
CA GLY A 217 -19.53 -0.01 5.06
C GLY A 217 -20.50 0.37 6.18
N CYS A 218 -20.86 1.65 6.23
CA CYS A 218 -21.84 2.19 7.19
C CYS A 218 -22.97 2.94 6.48
N PHE A 219 -24.12 3.01 7.14
CA PHE A 219 -25.18 3.94 6.79
C PHE A 219 -24.74 5.38 7.05
N GLU A 220 -25.46 6.36 6.48
CA GLU A 220 -25.15 7.79 6.65
C GLU A 220 -25.19 8.25 8.12
N ASN A 221 -25.99 7.58 8.95
CA ASN A 221 -26.03 7.82 10.40
C ASN A 221 -24.87 7.17 11.19
N GLY A 222 -23.90 6.57 10.50
CA GLY A 222 -22.72 5.93 11.10
C GLY A 222 -22.94 4.50 11.58
N LYS A 223 -24.17 3.96 11.53
CA LYS A 223 -24.43 2.57 11.89
C LYS A 223 -23.81 1.62 10.88
N SER A 224 -23.07 0.62 11.36
CA SER A 224 -22.47 -0.42 10.52
C SER A 224 -23.50 -1.17 9.67
N MET A 225 -23.15 -1.43 8.40
CA MET A 225 -23.87 -2.30 7.46
C MET A 225 -23.27 -3.72 7.42
N VAL A 226 -22.33 -4.05 8.31
CA VAL A 226 -21.79 -5.41 8.44
C VAL A 226 -22.91 -6.37 8.84
N THR A 227 -23.03 -7.46 8.09
CA THR A 227 -24.04 -8.52 8.27
C THR A 227 -23.38 -9.89 8.43
N LYS A 228 -24.16 -10.95 8.69
CA LYS A 228 -23.62 -12.32 8.67
C LYS A 228 -23.08 -12.66 7.28
N THR A 229 -23.77 -12.26 6.22
CA THR A 229 -23.31 -12.48 4.84
C THR A 229 -21.98 -11.77 4.54
N THR A 230 -21.68 -10.64 5.18
CA THR A 230 -20.35 -10.01 5.09
C THR A 230 -19.24 -10.95 5.59
N PHE A 231 -19.48 -11.69 6.69
CA PHE A 231 -18.56 -12.74 7.16
C PHE A 231 -18.54 -13.94 6.20
N ARG A 232 -19.70 -14.38 5.69
CA ARG A 232 -19.80 -15.53 4.77
C ARG A 232 -18.96 -15.36 3.50
N PHE A 233 -18.98 -14.16 2.91
CA PHE A 233 -18.15 -13.85 1.74
C PHE A 233 -16.65 -13.92 2.06
N LEU A 234 -16.22 -13.35 3.19
CA LEU A 234 -14.83 -13.47 3.64
C LEU A 234 -14.45 -14.92 3.98
N HIS A 235 -15.40 -15.69 4.53
CA HIS A 235 -15.19 -17.08 4.92
C HIS A 235 -14.98 -18.01 3.71
N THR A 236 -15.37 -17.60 2.49
CA THR A 236 -15.04 -18.34 1.26
C THR A 236 -13.53 -18.49 1.06
N LEU A 237 -12.71 -17.59 1.60
CA LEU A 237 -11.25 -17.72 1.59
C LEU A 237 -10.75 -18.84 2.52
N THR A 238 -11.57 -19.27 3.46
CA THR A 238 -11.33 -20.43 4.33
C THR A 238 -11.86 -21.72 3.68
N ASN A 239 -13.13 -21.74 3.26
CA ASN A 239 -13.75 -22.94 2.67
C ASN A 239 -13.15 -23.32 1.32
N LEU A 240 -12.95 -22.34 0.44
CA LEU A 240 -12.50 -22.55 -0.94
C LEU A 240 -11.02 -22.23 -1.13
N GLY A 241 -10.33 -21.83 -0.06
CA GLY A 241 -8.96 -21.35 -0.06
C GLY A 241 -8.76 -19.94 -0.66
N PRO A 242 -7.54 -19.38 -0.53
CA PRO A 242 -7.17 -18.08 -1.08
C PRO A 242 -7.35 -18.03 -2.59
N ALA A 243 -7.90 -16.92 -3.08
CA ALA A 243 -8.04 -16.70 -4.51
C ALA A 243 -7.99 -15.22 -4.88
N PRO A 244 -7.58 -14.90 -6.12
CA PRO A 244 -7.60 -13.53 -6.64
C PRO A 244 -8.99 -12.91 -6.78
N GLU A 245 -9.97 -13.74 -7.14
CA GLU A 245 -11.33 -13.33 -7.48
C GLU A 245 -12.34 -14.08 -6.58
N PRO A 246 -13.50 -13.47 -6.27
CA PRO A 246 -13.80 -12.06 -6.48
C PRO A 246 -12.80 -11.16 -5.75
N ASN A 247 -12.53 -9.97 -6.30
CA ASN A 247 -11.69 -8.99 -5.62
C ASN A 247 -12.46 -8.44 -4.40
N LEU A 248 -12.26 -9.07 -3.24
CA LEU A 248 -12.97 -8.75 -2.00
C LEU A 248 -12.45 -7.42 -1.43
N THR A 249 -13.35 -6.45 -1.34
CA THR A 249 -13.04 -5.07 -0.91
C THR A 249 -13.85 -4.70 0.32
N VAL A 250 -13.19 -4.53 1.46
CA VAL A 250 -13.84 -4.09 2.69
C VAL A 250 -13.88 -2.57 2.72
N LEU A 251 -15.10 -1.99 2.75
CA LEU A 251 -15.33 -0.55 2.93
C LEU A 251 -15.13 -0.23 4.42
N TRP A 252 -13.88 0.00 4.82
CA TRP A 252 -13.46 0.10 6.21
C TRP A 252 -13.99 1.36 6.90
N SER A 253 -14.56 1.18 8.10
CA SER A 253 -15.01 2.28 8.95
C SER A 253 -14.57 2.05 10.40
N GLN A 254 -14.31 3.16 11.10
CA GLN A 254 -14.02 3.13 12.54
C GLN A 254 -15.19 2.54 13.35
N ASN A 255 -16.41 2.71 12.86
CA ASN A 255 -17.65 2.31 13.53
C ASN A 255 -17.96 0.80 13.38
N PHE A 256 -17.06 0.04 12.77
CA PHE A 256 -17.24 -1.41 12.66
C PHE A 256 -17.19 -2.11 14.03
N PRO A 257 -17.98 -3.19 14.20
CA PRO A 257 -17.85 -4.07 15.35
C PRO A 257 -16.42 -4.64 15.44
N ALA A 258 -15.82 -4.58 16.63
CA ALA A 258 -14.48 -5.12 16.87
C ALA A 258 -14.27 -6.57 16.38
N PRO A 259 -15.24 -7.51 16.54
CA PRO A 259 -15.10 -8.86 16.00
C PRO A 259 -14.96 -8.92 14.48
N PHE A 260 -15.58 -7.99 13.74
CA PHE A 260 -15.45 -7.94 12.28
C PHE A 260 -14.10 -7.39 11.85
N LYS A 261 -13.61 -6.32 12.51
CA LYS A 261 -12.25 -5.80 12.26
C LYS A 261 -11.19 -6.89 12.49
N ASP A 262 -11.28 -7.61 13.61
CA ASP A 262 -10.41 -8.74 13.93
C ASP A 262 -10.52 -9.87 12.90
N TYR A 263 -11.73 -10.22 12.47
CA TYR A 263 -11.91 -11.26 11.44
C TYR A 263 -11.28 -10.88 10.10
N CYS A 264 -11.45 -9.62 9.66
CA CYS A 264 -10.82 -9.10 8.46
C CYS A 264 -9.29 -9.19 8.55
N ALA A 265 -8.71 -8.76 9.68
CA ALA A 265 -7.26 -8.82 9.89
C ALA A 265 -6.73 -10.26 9.87
N LYS A 266 -7.43 -11.20 10.53
CA LYS A 266 -7.10 -12.64 10.49
C LYS A 266 -7.12 -13.20 9.07
N GLN A 267 -8.15 -12.88 8.28
CA GLN A 267 -8.23 -13.33 6.88
C GLN A 267 -7.11 -12.73 6.03
N SER A 268 -6.77 -11.45 6.20
CA SER A 268 -5.63 -10.82 5.51
C SER A 268 -4.29 -11.46 5.88
N ILE A 269 -4.06 -11.73 7.16
CA ILE A 269 -2.84 -12.42 7.63
C ILE A 269 -2.75 -13.84 7.04
N ALA A 270 -3.87 -14.56 6.97
CA ALA A 270 -3.89 -15.94 6.49
C ALA A 270 -3.79 -16.05 4.96
N THR A 271 -4.28 -15.07 4.21
CA THR A 271 -4.57 -15.26 2.78
C THR A 271 -4.00 -14.18 1.85
N SER A 272 -3.66 -12.99 2.38
CA SER A 272 -3.25 -11.82 1.58
C SER A 272 -4.17 -11.55 0.36
N SER A 273 -5.47 -11.80 0.51
CA SER A 273 -6.43 -11.77 -0.61
C SER A 273 -7.42 -10.59 -0.55
N ILE A 274 -7.42 -9.80 0.53
CA ILE A 274 -8.39 -8.72 0.78
C ILE A 274 -7.74 -7.35 0.54
N GLN A 275 -8.53 -6.39 0.05
CA GLN A 275 -8.20 -4.95 0.09
C GLN A 275 -9.19 -4.17 0.95
N TYR A 276 -8.78 -2.98 1.36
CA TYR A 276 -9.54 -2.09 2.21
C TYR A 276 -9.64 -0.70 1.58
N GLU A 277 -10.80 -0.06 1.69
CA GLU A 277 -11.04 1.32 1.23
C GLU A 277 -11.76 2.13 2.30
N ASN A 278 -11.48 3.42 2.36
CA ASN A 278 -11.92 4.30 3.45
C ASN A 278 -13.39 4.70 3.31
N ASP A 279 -14.29 3.96 3.96
CA ASP A 279 -15.72 4.27 3.93
C ASP A 279 -16.04 5.58 4.63
N ASP A 280 -15.34 5.92 5.71
CA ASP A 280 -15.59 7.17 6.44
C ASP A 280 -15.30 8.41 5.57
N MET A 281 -14.32 8.30 4.67
CA MET A 281 -14.06 9.29 3.63
C MET A 281 -15.07 9.21 2.48
N MET A 282 -15.19 8.05 1.85
CA MET A 282 -15.93 7.89 0.59
C MET A 282 -17.45 8.05 0.75
N ARG A 283 -18.01 7.62 1.89
CA ARG A 283 -19.44 7.74 2.21
C ARG A 283 -19.90 9.20 2.23
N SER A 284 -19.03 10.13 2.60
CA SER A 284 -19.35 11.58 2.56
C SER A 284 -19.56 12.12 1.14
N ILE A 285 -19.02 11.42 0.13
CA ILE A 285 -19.10 11.80 -1.28
C ILE A 285 -20.21 11.02 -1.98
N PHE A 286 -20.22 9.69 -1.83
CA PHE A 286 -21.11 8.80 -2.57
C PHE A 286 -22.39 8.43 -1.82
N GLY A 287 -22.49 8.73 -0.52
CA GLY A 287 -23.57 8.23 0.32
C GLY A 287 -23.32 6.79 0.78
N SER A 288 -24.34 6.15 1.34
CA SER A 288 -24.20 4.80 1.92
C SER A 288 -24.31 3.64 0.94
N ASP A 289 -24.83 3.84 -0.28
CA ASP A 289 -25.01 2.77 -1.28
C ASP A 289 -24.13 2.96 -2.52
N TYR A 290 -22.82 2.90 -2.30
CA TYR A 290 -21.82 2.88 -3.36
C TYR A 290 -21.07 1.55 -3.37
N ALA A 291 -20.41 1.29 -4.49
CA ALA A 291 -19.51 0.16 -4.69
C ALA A 291 -18.21 0.62 -5.36
N ILE A 292 -17.27 -0.32 -5.48
CA ILE A 292 -15.97 -0.10 -6.09
C ILE A 292 -15.93 -0.80 -7.46
N ALA A 293 -15.63 -0.06 -8.52
CA ALA A 293 -15.23 -0.67 -9.79
C ALA A 293 -13.73 -0.87 -9.89
N CYS A 294 -13.37 -1.98 -10.52
CA CYS A 294 -11.98 -2.36 -10.79
C CYS A 294 -11.18 -2.49 -9.48
N CYS A 295 -10.45 -1.44 -9.13
CA CYS A 295 -9.51 -1.47 -8.02
C CYS A 295 -9.94 -0.55 -6.88
N VAL A 296 -10.18 0.72 -7.16
CA VAL A 296 -10.25 1.78 -6.14
C VAL A 296 -11.25 2.89 -6.50
N SER A 297 -12.15 2.61 -7.44
CA SER A 297 -12.95 3.64 -8.12
C SER A 297 -14.39 3.58 -7.64
N GLY A 298 -14.72 4.45 -6.68
CA GLY A 298 -16.05 4.53 -6.08
C GLY A 298 -17.13 5.02 -7.05
N MET A 299 -18.32 4.42 -7.00
CA MET A 299 -19.50 4.87 -7.73
C MET A 299 -20.79 4.52 -7.00
N ARG A 300 -21.81 5.37 -7.10
CA ARG A 300 -23.17 5.04 -6.64
C ARG A 300 -23.78 3.99 -7.55
N VAL A 301 -24.24 2.88 -6.95
CA VAL A 301 -24.70 1.71 -7.71
C VAL A 301 -25.97 2.06 -8.51
N GLY A 302 -25.95 1.79 -9.82
CA GLY A 302 -27.08 2.08 -10.71
C GLY A 302 -27.33 3.57 -11.00
N VAL A 303 -26.43 4.46 -10.59
CA VAL A 303 -26.55 5.93 -10.75
C VAL A 303 -25.34 6.52 -11.47
N ASP A 304 -24.15 6.12 -11.06
CA ASP A 304 -22.88 6.61 -11.60
C ASP A 304 -22.22 5.51 -12.46
N MET A 305 -21.41 5.93 -13.45
CA MET A 305 -20.47 5.05 -14.17
C MET A 305 -19.17 5.80 -14.45
N GLN A 306 -18.08 5.09 -14.76
CA GLN A 306 -16.86 5.74 -15.25
C GLN A 306 -16.52 5.37 -16.69
N PHE A 307 -16.07 6.39 -17.41
CA PHE A 307 -15.34 6.28 -18.65
C PHE A 307 -13.87 6.00 -18.34
N PHE A 308 -13.48 4.73 -18.46
CA PHE A 308 -12.15 4.24 -18.09
C PHE A 308 -11.04 4.77 -18.99
N GLY A 309 -9.98 5.35 -18.42
CA GLY A 309 -8.86 5.89 -19.19
C GLY A 309 -7.51 5.20 -19.08
N ALA A 310 -7.41 4.11 -18.32
CA ALA A 310 -6.12 3.53 -17.96
C ALA A 310 -5.22 4.54 -17.23
N ARG A 311 -4.06 4.93 -17.79
CA ARG A 311 -3.14 5.92 -17.20
C ARG A 311 -2.14 6.49 -18.20
N THR A 312 -1.61 7.68 -17.91
CA THR A 312 -0.46 8.29 -18.59
C THR A 312 0.86 8.07 -17.83
N ASN A 313 1.99 8.09 -18.54
CA ASN A 313 3.33 7.94 -17.99
C ASN A 313 3.92 9.31 -17.61
N MET A 314 3.83 9.68 -16.33
CA MET A 314 4.29 10.99 -15.85
C MET A 314 5.83 11.11 -15.84
N VAL A 315 6.55 9.99 -15.73
CA VAL A 315 8.02 10.00 -15.74
C VAL A 315 8.54 10.37 -17.12
N LYS A 316 7.96 9.76 -18.16
CA LYS A 316 8.31 10.10 -19.55
C LYS A 316 7.98 11.55 -19.88
N LEU A 317 6.85 12.07 -19.38
CA LEU A 317 6.51 13.50 -19.51
C LEU A 317 7.58 14.40 -18.86
N LEU A 318 8.12 14.02 -17.70
CA LEU A 318 9.22 14.74 -17.04
C LEU A 318 10.49 14.68 -17.88
N LEU A 319 10.84 13.52 -18.44
CA LEU A 319 12.03 13.37 -19.29
C LEU A 319 11.92 14.17 -20.59
N MET A 320 10.72 14.33 -21.16
CA MET A 320 10.49 15.21 -22.31
C MET A 320 10.87 16.67 -22.01
N CYS A 321 10.70 17.14 -20.77
CA CYS A 321 11.15 18.49 -20.36
C CYS A 321 12.68 18.64 -20.40
N LEU A 322 13.42 17.53 -20.32
CA LEU A 322 14.88 17.50 -20.37
C LEU A 322 15.43 17.23 -21.79
N ASN A 323 14.53 16.93 -22.73
CA ASN A 323 14.84 16.50 -24.10
C ASN A 323 14.14 17.35 -25.17
N GLY A 324 13.63 18.54 -24.83
CA GLY A 324 13.00 19.43 -25.81
C GLY A 324 11.71 18.88 -26.40
N GLY A 325 10.94 18.12 -25.62
CA GLY A 325 9.71 17.47 -26.08
C GLY A 325 9.92 16.17 -26.84
N ARG A 326 11.16 15.69 -26.96
CA ARG A 326 11.51 14.44 -27.64
C ARG A 326 11.46 13.26 -26.67
N ASP A 327 10.99 12.12 -27.18
CA ASP A 327 11.07 10.84 -26.49
C ASP A 327 12.52 10.40 -26.34
N GLU A 328 12.92 10.03 -25.13
CA GLU A 328 14.30 9.68 -24.80
C GLU A 328 14.76 8.34 -25.40
N MET A 329 13.82 7.47 -25.74
CA MET A 329 14.10 6.12 -26.23
C MET A 329 14.24 6.07 -27.76
N HIS A 330 13.34 6.75 -28.48
CA HIS A 330 13.26 6.71 -29.95
C HIS A 330 13.73 8.02 -30.61
N GLY A 331 13.87 9.12 -29.85
CA GLY A 331 14.23 10.44 -30.38
C GLY A 331 13.11 11.16 -31.12
N ASP A 332 11.89 10.64 -31.01
CA ASP A 332 10.67 11.11 -31.63
C ASP A 332 10.21 12.47 -31.06
N ASP A 333 9.88 13.46 -31.91
CA ASP A 333 9.27 14.73 -31.45
C ASP A 333 7.80 14.53 -31.00
N VAL A 334 7.53 14.52 -29.69
CA VAL A 334 6.19 14.22 -29.17
C VAL A 334 5.47 15.48 -28.67
N CYS A 335 6.14 16.30 -27.86
CA CYS A 335 5.57 17.50 -27.24
C CYS A 335 6.22 18.77 -27.81
N PRO A 336 5.73 19.30 -28.94
CA PRO A 336 6.37 20.44 -29.62
C PRO A 336 6.40 21.73 -28.78
N GLU A 337 5.50 21.88 -27.81
CA GLU A 337 5.39 23.03 -26.90
C GLU A 337 6.64 23.20 -26.03
N LEU A 338 7.39 22.13 -25.76
CA LEU A 338 8.63 22.17 -25.00
C LEU A 338 9.85 22.60 -25.83
N ALA A 339 9.80 22.43 -27.15
CA ALA A 339 10.99 22.60 -28.01
C ALA A 339 11.56 24.03 -27.95
N ALA A 340 10.70 25.04 -28.09
CA ALA A 340 11.10 26.45 -28.08
C ALA A 340 11.67 26.87 -26.71
N GLU A 341 11.07 26.37 -25.63
CA GLU A 341 11.47 26.74 -24.27
C GLU A 341 12.79 26.07 -23.86
N CYS A 342 12.97 24.78 -24.17
CA CYS A 342 14.26 24.11 -23.96
C CYS A 342 15.37 24.78 -24.78
N GLN A 343 15.10 25.18 -26.03
CA GLN A 343 16.07 25.92 -26.84
C GLN A 343 16.45 27.25 -26.20
N ARG A 344 15.47 28.02 -25.69
CA ARG A 344 15.69 29.30 -25.00
C ARG A 344 16.54 29.14 -23.74
N LEU A 345 16.32 28.07 -22.99
CA LEU A 345 17.03 27.75 -21.75
C LEU A 345 18.38 27.05 -21.98
N GLY A 346 18.70 26.68 -23.22
CA GLY A 346 19.91 25.96 -23.57
C GLY A 346 19.94 24.52 -23.03
N ILE A 347 18.77 23.87 -22.95
CA ILE A 347 18.61 22.49 -22.50
C ILE A 347 18.73 21.55 -23.70
N GLY A 348 19.67 20.61 -23.62
CA GLY A 348 19.99 19.70 -24.72
C GLY A 348 21.51 19.53 -24.89
N LYS A 349 21.92 19.15 -26.10
CA LYS A 349 23.33 18.88 -26.44
C LYS A 349 24.27 20.00 -25.95
N GLY A 350 25.28 19.64 -25.15
CA GLY A 350 26.28 20.58 -24.63
C GLY A 350 26.00 21.12 -23.22
N ASP A 351 24.88 20.78 -22.59
CA ASP A 351 24.56 21.19 -21.21
C ASP A 351 25.05 20.21 -20.12
N GLU A 352 25.78 19.14 -20.49
CA GLU A 352 26.14 18.01 -19.61
C GLU A 352 27.04 18.43 -18.44
N LYS A 353 27.67 19.60 -18.54
CA LYS A 353 28.55 20.18 -17.51
C LYS A 353 27.81 21.09 -16.53
N LYS A 354 26.51 21.30 -16.70
CA LYS A 354 25.70 22.17 -15.84
C LYS A 354 24.66 21.33 -15.10
N PRO A 355 24.45 21.57 -13.79
CA PRO A 355 23.37 20.91 -13.09
C PRO A 355 22.02 21.38 -13.65
N ILE A 356 21.03 20.50 -13.62
CA ILE A 356 19.66 20.82 -14.04
C ILE A 356 19.12 21.90 -13.11
N ASN A 357 18.63 22.99 -13.69
CA ASN A 357 18.04 24.08 -12.91
C ASN A 357 16.61 23.72 -12.49
N TYR A 358 16.38 23.55 -11.18
CA TYR A 358 15.07 23.18 -10.63
C TYR A 358 13.94 24.12 -11.09
N SER A 359 14.11 25.44 -10.96
CA SER A 359 13.06 26.41 -11.33
C SER A 359 12.67 26.35 -12.80
N SER A 360 13.65 26.11 -13.68
CA SER A 360 13.40 25.93 -15.12
C SER A 360 12.65 24.63 -15.41
N LEU A 361 13.04 23.53 -14.75
CA LEU A 361 12.33 22.25 -14.89
C LEU A 361 10.91 22.32 -14.33
N GLU A 362 10.73 22.96 -13.17
CA GLU A 362 9.44 23.19 -12.53
C GLU A 362 8.50 23.95 -13.48
N HIS A 363 8.97 25.05 -14.07
CA HIS A 363 8.21 25.80 -15.08
C HIS A 363 7.81 24.93 -16.28
N MET A 364 8.77 24.26 -16.91
CA MET A 364 8.49 23.42 -18.08
C MET A 364 7.50 22.28 -17.76
N TYR A 365 7.65 21.65 -16.60
CA TYR A 365 6.82 20.51 -16.23
C TYR A 365 5.40 20.93 -15.84
N PHE A 366 5.25 21.92 -14.94
CA PHE A 366 3.94 22.29 -14.39
C PHE A 366 3.16 23.28 -15.26
N ASP A 367 3.83 24.13 -16.05
CA ASP A 367 3.18 25.18 -16.84
C ASP A 367 3.08 24.86 -18.34
N ILE A 368 3.85 23.89 -18.85
CA ILE A 368 3.84 23.53 -20.28
C ILE A 368 3.44 22.06 -20.46
N ALA A 369 4.21 21.13 -19.91
CA ALA A 369 4.06 19.70 -20.17
C ALA A 369 2.75 19.13 -19.59
N ILE A 370 2.42 19.44 -18.33
CA ILE A 370 1.18 18.98 -17.69
C ILE A 370 -0.09 19.50 -18.41
N PRO A 371 -0.23 20.81 -18.71
CA PRO A 371 -1.37 21.31 -19.48
C PRO A 371 -1.51 20.66 -20.86
N TRP A 372 -0.40 20.48 -21.58
CA TRP A 372 -0.39 19.80 -22.88
C TRP A 372 -0.86 18.34 -22.75
N MET A 373 -0.30 17.59 -21.79
CA MET A 373 -0.67 16.19 -21.56
C MET A 373 -2.14 16.05 -21.16
N ALA A 374 -2.67 16.96 -20.32
CA ALA A 374 -4.07 16.94 -19.91
C ALA A 374 -5.01 17.10 -21.11
N LYS A 375 -4.70 18.03 -22.03
CA LYS A 375 -5.45 18.22 -23.27
C LYS A 375 -5.39 16.98 -24.16
N LEU A 376 -4.19 16.48 -24.46
CA LEU A 376 -4.00 15.30 -25.31
C LEU A 376 -4.74 14.08 -24.76
N TYR A 377 -4.67 13.86 -23.44
CA TYR A 377 -5.36 12.75 -22.80
C TYR A 377 -6.88 12.90 -22.88
N ALA A 378 -7.43 14.09 -22.59
CA ALA A 378 -8.86 14.34 -22.69
C ALA A 378 -9.41 14.15 -24.11
N GLU A 379 -8.71 14.65 -25.14
CA GLU A 379 -9.10 14.47 -26.55
C GLU A 379 -9.06 12.99 -26.97
N THR A 380 -8.04 12.25 -26.50
CA THR A 380 -7.92 10.81 -26.76
C THR A 380 -9.09 10.06 -26.12
N MET A 381 -9.39 10.37 -24.87
CA MET A 381 -10.49 9.78 -24.10
C MET A 381 -11.86 10.07 -24.70
N ASN A 382 -12.10 11.31 -25.13
CA ASN A 382 -13.33 11.69 -25.83
C ASN A 382 -13.54 10.84 -27.08
N THR A 383 -12.47 10.64 -27.86
CA THR A 383 -12.51 9.81 -29.07
C THR A 383 -12.85 8.35 -28.76
N ILE A 384 -12.24 7.80 -27.71
CA ILE A 384 -12.49 6.42 -27.27
C ILE A 384 -13.95 6.23 -26.83
N HIS A 385 -14.44 7.06 -25.91
CA HIS A 385 -15.76 6.82 -25.32
C HIS A 385 -16.91 7.16 -26.27
N TYR A 386 -16.70 8.11 -27.18
CA TYR A 386 -17.61 8.31 -28.30
C TYR A 386 -17.72 7.06 -29.18
N SER A 387 -16.58 6.45 -29.52
CA SER A 387 -16.53 5.23 -30.34
C SER A 387 -17.19 4.05 -29.64
N HIS A 388 -16.95 3.91 -28.33
CA HIS A 388 -17.47 2.80 -27.53
C HIS A 388 -18.99 2.86 -27.36
N ASP A 389 -19.57 4.04 -27.08
CA ASP A 389 -21.04 4.20 -27.01
C ASP A 389 -21.71 3.87 -28.36
N ARG A 390 -21.02 4.09 -29.48
CA ARG A 390 -21.55 3.83 -30.82
C ARG A 390 -21.50 2.35 -31.21
N ALA A 391 -20.34 1.72 -31.05
CA ALA A 391 -20.11 0.36 -31.56
C ALA A 391 -20.25 -0.74 -30.51
N CYS A 392 -20.13 -0.43 -29.21
CA CYS A 392 -20.04 -1.44 -28.14
C CYS A 392 -20.75 -0.98 -26.85
N TYR A 393 -22.01 -0.53 -26.97
CA TYR A 393 -22.79 -0.09 -25.81
C TYR A 393 -23.22 -1.27 -24.91
N GLU A 394 -23.05 -1.13 -23.60
CA GLU A 394 -23.24 -2.18 -22.59
C GLU A 394 -24.71 -2.36 -22.17
N ASN A 395 -25.53 -2.95 -23.05
CA ASN A 395 -26.99 -2.89 -22.94
C ASN A 395 -27.51 -3.40 -21.59
N VAL A 396 -27.10 -4.59 -21.15
CA VAL A 396 -27.60 -5.21 -19.91
C VAL A 396 -27.15 -4.42 -18.68
N GLN A 397 -25.88 -4.02 -18.61
CA GLN A 397 -25.36 -3.26 -17.46
C GLN A 397 -26.08 -1.91 -17.34
N MET A 398 -26.26 -1.20 -18.45
CA MET A 398 -26.92 0.10 -18.48
C MET A 398 -28.44 0.00 -18.26
N ALA A 399 -29.06 -1.14 -18.59
CA ALA A 399 -30.47 -1.39 -18.29
C ALA A 399 -30.73 -1.46 -16.78
N LEU A 400 -29.70 -1.79 -16.00
CA LEU A 400 -29.75 -1.85 -14.53
C LEU A 400 -29.30 -0.55 -13.87
N HIS A 401 -29.24 0.55 -14.62
CA HIS A 401 -29.07 1.91 -14.10
C HIS A 401 -30.34 2.74 -14.24
N ASN A 402 -30.37 3.91 -13.61
CA ASN A 402 -31.25 5.00 -14.01
C ASN A 402 -30.98 5.35 -15.48
N SER A 403 -32.00 5.79 -16.23
CA SER A 403 -31.80 6.09 -17.67
C SER A 403 -30.89 7.29 -17.91
N ASN A 404 -30.89 8.27 -16.98
CA ASN A 404 -29.86 9.31 -16.90
C ASN A 404 -28.80 8.86 -15.89
N VAL A 405 -27.59 8.60 -16.39
CA VAL A 405 -26.44 8.13 -15.61
C VAL A 405 -25.41 9.25 -15.50
N ASN A 406 -24.87 9.46 -14.30
CA ASN A 406 -23.75 10.37 -14.11
C ASN A 406 -22.46 9.72 -14.64
N ARG A 407 -21.68 10.47 -15.42
CA ARG A 407 -20.46 9.96 -16.04
C ARG A 407 -19.25 10.65 -15.45
N LEU A 408 -18.27 9.85 -15.03
CA LEU A 408 -16.98 10.34 -14.59
C LEU A 408 -15.92 9.93 -15.60
N MET A 409 -15.16 10.88 -16.14
CA MET A 409 -14.03 10.60 -17.02
C MET A 409 -12.81 10.27 -16.15
N ALA A 410 -12.50 8.98 -16.04
CA ALA A 410 -11.48 8.47 -15.14
C ALA A 410 -10.10 8.48 -15.80
N PHE A 411 -9.34 9.54 -15.55
CA PHE A 411 -7.93 9.65 -15.89
C PHE A 411 -7.08 8.92 -14.86
N GLY A 412 -5.88 8.49 -15.27
CA GLY A 412 -4.93 7.85 -14.38
C GLY A 412 -3.50 8.35 -14.61
N ALA A 413 -2.67 8.31 -13.58
CA ALA A 413 -1.25 8.67 -13.63
C ALA A 413 -0.38 7.54 -13.07
N ALA A 414 0.75 7.27 -13.75
CA ALA A 414 1.76 6.31 -13.33
C ALA A 414 3.10 6.98 -13.03
N GLY A 415 3.83 6.43 -12.05
CA GLY A 415 5.19 6.86 -11.70
C GLY A 415 5.26 8.09 -10.80
N LEU A 416 4.24 8.32 -9.96
CA LEU A 416 4.19 9.50 -9.08
C LEU A 416 5.43 9.61 -8.18
N SER A 417 5.83 8.52 -7.52
CA SER A 417 7.00 8.51 -6.63
C SER A 417 8.30 8.78 -7.39
N VAL A 418 8.47 8.21 -8.59
CA VAL A 418 9.63 8.50 -9.46
C VAL A 418 9.70 9.99 -9.82
N VAL A 419 8.56 10.61 -10.17
CA VAL A 419 8.52 12.05 -10.48
C VAL A 419 8.82 12.88 -9.24
N ALA A 420 8.18 12.60 -8.10
CA ALA A 420 8.39 13.33 -6.86
C ALA A 420 9.85 13.25 -6.40
N ASP A 421 10.45 12.05 -6.42
CA ASP A 421 11.84 11.83 -6.07
C ASP A 421 12.81 12.47 -7.07
N SER A 422 12.44 12.52 -8.36
CA SER A 422 13.28 13.17 -9.38
C SER A 422 13.30 14.68 -9.20
N LEU A 423 12.14 15.29 -8.92
CA LEU A 423 12.04 16.70 -8.56
C LEU A 423 12.80 17.00 -7.26
N SER A 424 12.69 16.10 -6.26
CA SER A 424 13.42 16.21 -4.99
C SER A 424 14.94 16.14 -5.20
N ALA A 425 15.43 15.18 -5.99
CA ALA A 425 16.84 15.02 -6.30
C ALA A 425 17.43 16.29 -6.92
N ILE A 426 16.73 16.89 -7.90
CA ILE A 426 17.17 18.13 -8.56
C ILE A 426 17.07 19.35 -7.64
N LYS A 427 16.14 19.35 -6.67
CA LYS A 427 15.94 20.45 -5.72
C LYS A 427 16.97 20.45 -4.59
N HIS A 428 17.40 19.27 -4.15
CA HIS A 428 18.22 19.08 -2.96
C HIS A 428 19.66 18.62 -3.26
N ASP A 429 19.97 18.36 -4.53
CA ASP A 429 21.31 18.03 -5.00
C ASP A 429 21.56 18.59 -6.41
N GLU A 430 22.84 18.60 -6.81
CA GLU A 430 23.23 18.86 -8.19
C GLU A 430 23.08 17.59 -9.01
N VAL A 431 22.20 17.61 -10.02
CA VAL A 431 22.00 16.49 -10.94
C VAL A 431 22.38 16.92 -12.34
N PHE A 432 23.30 16.18 -12.96
CA PHE A 432 23.83 16.44 -14.30
C PHE A 432 23.25 15.43 -15.29
N PRO A 433 22.70 15.86 -16.44
CA PRO A 433 22.24 14.95 -17.46
C PRO A 433 23.44 14.32 -18.18
N ILE A 434 23.34 13.03 -18.49
CA ILE A 434 24.24 12.32 -19.39
C ILE A 434 23.52 12.22 -20.73
N ARG A 435 24.12 12.74 -21.79
CA ARG A 435 23.51 12.81 -23.13
C ARG A 435 24.22 11.91 -24.14
N ASN A 436 23.46 11.46 -25.13
CA ASN A 436 24.00 10.84 -26.35
C ASN A 436 24.34 11.89 -27.42
N ASP A 437 24.83 11.44 -28.57
CA ASP A 437 25.23 12.31 -29.68
C ASP A 437 24.09 13.18 -30.25
N ASP A 438 22.85 12.72 -30.12
CA ASP A 438 21.62 13.42 -30.52
C ASP A 438 21.13 14.43 -29.46
N GLY A 439 21.82 14.51 -28.32
CA GLY A 439 21.45 15.38 -27.19
C GLY A 439 20.33 14.82 -26.30
N LEU A 440 19.93 13.57 -26.47
CA LEU A 440 18.92 12.92 -25.64
C LEU A 440 19.54 12.41 -24.35
N THR A 441 18.79 12.53 -23.25
CA THR A 441 19.22 12.06 -21.94
C THR A 441 19.20 10.54 -21.86
N ILE A 442 20.33 9.93 -21.54
CA ILE A 442 20.52 8.48 -21.37
C ILE A 442 20.84 8.08 -19.92
N GLY A 443 21.07 9.06 -19.05
CA GLY A 443 21.44 8.84 -17.66
C GLY A 443 21.57 10.14 -16.88
N PHE A 444 21.84 10.01 -15.57
CA PHE A 444 22.06 11.14 -14.68
C PHE A 444 23.25 10.86 -13.77
N LYS A 445 24.01 11.91 -13.46
CA LYS A 445 25.09 11.87 -12.47
C LYS A 445 24.77 12.87 -11.36
N ARG A 446 24.84 12.41 -10.10
CA ARG A 446 24.75 13.29 -8.93
C ARG A 446 26.10 13.94 -8.64
N GLY A 447 26.08 15.21 -8.26
CA GLY A 447 27.25 15.96 -7.81
C GLY A 447 27.76 15.45 -6.46
N HIS A 448 26.84 15.10 -5.55
CA HIS A 448 27.16 14.61 -4.21
C HIS A 448 26.60 13.20 -4.01
N ALA A 449 27.34 12.18 -4.45
CA ALA A 449 26.88 10.79 -4.42
C ALA A 449 26.51 10.27 -3.01
N SER A 450 27.22 10.74 -1.98
CA SER A 450 26.98 10.37 -0.57
C SER A 450 25.84 11.14 0.11
N ARG A 451 25.38 12.25 -0.47
CA ARG A 451 24.31 13.06 0.14
C ARG A 451 22.99 12.30 0.08
N GLU A 452 22.30 12.15 1.19
CA GLU A 452 20.91 11.65 1.16
C GLU A 452 19.96 12.71 0.62
N ILE A 453 19.03 12.29 -0.24
CA ILE A 453 17.97 13.13 -0.78
C ILE A 453 16.63 12.71 -0.17
N PRO A 454 15.71 13.66 0.10
CA PRO A 454 14.36 13.30 0.55
C PRO A 454 13.66 12.43 -0.50
N GLN A 455 13.14 11.28 -0.09
CA GLN A 455 12.42 10.34 -0.95
C GLN A 455 11.00 10.10 -0.41
N PHE A 456 10.02 10.08 -1.30
CA PHE A 456 8.61 9.87 -0.99
C PHE A 456 8.40 8.54 -0.25
N GLY A 457 7.58 8.54 0.79
CA GLY A 457 7.36 7.34 1.64
C GLY A 457 8.06 7.36 3.00
N ASN A 458 8.59 8.51 3.41
CA ASN A 458 9.38 8.64 4.64
C ASN A 458 8.85 9.69 5.63
N ASP A 459 7.61 10.16 5.42
CA ASP A 459 6.98 11.29 6.13
C ASP A 459 7.81 12.59 6.10
N ASP A 460 8.40 12.89 4.92
CA ASP A 460 9.19 14.10 4.68
C ASP A 460 8.44 15.09 3.76
N ASP A 461 7.97 16.19 4.34
CA ASP A 461 7.16 17.19 3.63
C ASP A 461 7.89 17.83 2.44
N ARG A 462 9.24 17.81 2.41
CA ARG A 462 10.01 18.38 1.29
C ARG A 462 9.76 17.66 -0.03
N VAL A 463 9.48 16.36 0.01
CA VAL A 463 9.19 15.52 -1.16
C VAL A 463 7.71 15.13 -1.24
N ASP A 464 7.04 14.92 -0.11
CA ASP A 464 5.60 14.63 -0.09
C ASP A 464 4.79 15.79 -0.71
N SER A 465 5.20 17.04 -0.47
CA SER A 465 4.57 18.22 -1.10
C SER A 465 4.74 18.25 -2.63
N LEU A 466 5.85 17.72 -3.17
CA LEU A 466 6.06 17.61 -4.61
C LEU A 466 5.08 16.59 -5.22
N ALA A 467 4.89 15.44 -4.58
CA ALA A 467 3.89 14.47 -5.01
C ALA A 467 2.48 15.07 -5.03
N ILE A 468 2.10 15.81 -3.99
CA ILE A 468 0.82 16.52 -3.89
C ILE A 468 0.67 17.57 -5.01
N GLN A 469 1.73 18.33 -5.30
CA GLN A 469 1.75 19.36 -6.34
C GLN A 469 1.53 18.75 -7.73
N VAL A 470 2.20 17.65 -8.06
CA VAL A 470 2.04 16.92 -9.34
C VAL A 470 0.60 16.48 -9.54
N VAL A 471 0.02 15.83 -8.54
CA VAL A 471 -1.36 15.36 -8.60
C VAL A 471 -2.35 16.50 -8.72
N SER A 472 -2.21 17.53 -7.87
CA SER A 472 -3.14 18.66 -7.83
C SER A 472 -3.13 19.44 -9.13
N ARG A 473 -1.94 19.75 -9.66
CA ARG A 473 -1.80 20.46 -10.92
C ARG A 473 -2.38 19.66 -12.09
N PHE A 474 -2.10 18.36 -12.16
CA PHE A 474 -2.61 17.55 -13.26
C PHE A 474 -4.15 17.45 -13.26
N TYR A 475 -4.75 17.22 -12.08
CA TYR A 475 -6.20 17.25 -11.93
C TYR A 475 -6.81 18.61 -12.31
N GLU A 476 -6.18 19.71 -11.93
CA GLU A 476 -6.65 21.06 -12.28
C GLU A 476 -6.63 21.32 -13.78
N GLU A 477 -5.60 20.87 -14.51
CA GLU A 477 -5.56 21.00 -15.96
C GLU A 477 -6.56 20.07 -16.66
N LEU A 478 -6.78 18.86 -16.13
CA LEU A 478 -7.81 17.93 -16.63
C LEU A 478 -9.22 18.52 -16.49
N ASN A 479 -9.53 19.22 -15.39
CA ASN A 479 -10.83 19.85 -15.18
C ASN A 479 -11.14 21.02 -16.13
N LYS A 480 -10.12 21.57 -16.81
CA LYS A 480 -10.34 22.63 -17.81
C LYS A 480 -10.77 22.07 -19.17
N GLN A 481 -10.63 20.77 -19.38
CA GLN A 481 -10.86 20.17 -20.69
C GLN A 481 -12.35 19.91 -20.93
N PRO A 482 -12.87 20.11 -22.15
CA PRO A 482 -14.21 19.65 -22.52
C PRO A 482 -14.23 18.12 -22.61
N LEU A 483 -15.22 17.49 -21.99
CA LEU A 483 -15.31 16.03 -21.90
C LEU A 483 -16.59 15.50 -22.56
N TYR A 484 -16.48 14.36 -23.22
CA TYR A 484 -17.58 13.70 -23.92
C TYR A 484 -18.74 13.40 -22.97
N ARG A 485 -19.95 13.80 -23.39
CA ARG A 485 -21.21 13.72 -22.61
C ARG A 485 -21.13 14.43 -21.25
N ASP A 486 -20.44 15.56 -21.21
CA ASP A 486 -20.29 16.40 -20.02
C ASP A 486 -19.82 15.62 -18.79
N ALA A 487 -19.00 14.58 -19.01
CA ALA A 487 -18.47 13.76 -17.94
C ALA A 487 -17.59 14.61 -17.01
N ALA A 488 -17.67 14.39 -15.70
CA ALA A 488 -16.82 15.08 -14.73
C ALA A 488 -15.43 14.43 -14.71
N ALA A 489 -14.36 15.23 -14.75
CA ALA A 489 -12.99 14.71 -14.69
C ALA A 489 -12.70 14.11 -13.29
N THR A 490 -12.15 12.91 -13.26
CA THR A 490 -11.58 12.30 -12.06
C THR A 490 -10.18 11.77 -12.37
N LEU A 491 -9.35 11.63 -11.35
CA LEU A 491 -7.98 11.14 -11.49
C LEU A 491 -7.75 9.97 -10.54
N SER A 492 -6.95 9.00 -10.95
CA SER A 492 -6.42 7.95 -10.07
C SER A 492 -4.90 7.88 -10.12
N ILE A 493 -4.31 7.53 -8.97
CA ILE A 493 -2.91 7.13 -8.87
C ILE A 493 -2.90 5.59 -8.79
N LEU A 494 -3.03 4.98 -9.97
CA LEU A 494 -3.23 3.54 -10.16
C LEU A 494 -2.51 3.08 -11.42
N THR A 495 -1.73 2.00 -11.31
CA THR A 495 -0.95 1.48 -12.45
C THR A 495 -1.43 0.12 -12.94
N ILE A 496 -2.04 -0.72 -12.10
CA ILE A 496 -2.08 -2.18 -12.33
C ILE A 496 -0.64 -2.67 -12.56
N THR A 497 -0.35 -3.38 -13.65
CA THR A 497 0.98 -3.82 -14.08
C THR A 497 1.60 -2.92 -15.15
N SER A 498 0.95 -1.79 -15.48
CA SER A 498 1.56 -0.77 -16.33
C SER A 498 2.81 -0.15 -15.72
N ASN A 499 3.07 -0.33 -14.42
CA ASN A 499 4.32 0.11 -13.79
C ASN A 499 5.55 -0.62 -14.38
N VAL A 500 5.40 -1.90 -14.74
CA VAL A 500 6.44 -2.69 -15.43
C VAL A 500 6.53 -2.28 -16.90
N VAL A 501 5.40 -2.17 -17.61
CA VAL A 501 5.38 -1.81 -19.04
C VAL A 501 5.92 -0.40 -19.27
N TYR A 502 5.52 0.57 -18.47
CA TYR A 502 6.04 1.92 -18.56
C TYR A 502 7.49 2.01 -18.08
N GLY A 503 7.87 1.30 -17.02
CA GLY A 503 9.27 1.22 -16.58
C GLY A 503 10.21 0.79 -17.70
N LYS A 504 9.84 -0.30 -18.41
CA LYS A 504 10.56 -0.80 -19.60
C LYS A 504 10.70 0.21 -20.73
N ALA A 505 9.65 0.99 -20.96
CA ALA A 505 9.59 1.96 -22.04
C ALA A 505 10.14 3.34 -21.63
N THR A 506 10.73 3.47 -20.44
CA THR A 506 11.23 4.75 -19.91
C THR A 506 12.72 4.67 -19.58
N GLY A 507 13.49 5.63 -20.09
CA GLY A 507 14.90 5.85 -19.82
C GLY A 507 15.20 6.10 -18.34
N ALA A 508 16.47 6.17 -17.96
CA ALA A 508 16.85 6.50 -16.58
C ALA A 508 16.21 7.82 -16.12
N SER A 509 16.01 8.01 -14.81
CA SER A 509 15.39 9.24 -14.25
C SER A 509 16.26 9.91 -13.18
N PRO A 510 16.07 11.23 -12.92
CA PRO A 510 16.92 12.01 -12.00
C PRO A 510 16.98 11.48 -10.57
N ASP A 511 15.97 10.73 -10.14
CA ASP A 511 15.91 10.03 -8.85
C ASP A 511 16.90 8.86 -8.71
N GLY A 512 17.64 8.54 -9.77
CA GLY A 512 18.61 7.44 -9.79
C GLY A 512 18.04 6.09 -10.24
N ARG A 513 16.75 6.02 -10.61
CA ARG A 513 16.18 4.80 -11.22
C ARG A 513 16.81 4.56 -12.59
N LEU A 514 17.22 3.32 -12.86
CA LEU A 514 17.86 2.96 -14.12
C LEU A 514 16.84 2.78 -15.25
N GLN A 515 17.31 2.89 -16.49
CA GLN A 515 16.48 2.62 -17.66
C GLN A 515 15.87 1.23 -17.59
N GLY A 516 14.58 1.12 -17.89
CA GLY A 516 13.88 -0.15 -17.96
C GLY A 516 13.37 -0.71 -16.62
N GLU A 517 13.87 -0.20 -15.48
CA GLU A 517 13.40 -0.66 -14.16
C GLU A 517 11.90 -0.36 -13.95
N PRO A 518 11.11 -1.25 -13.33
CA PRO A 518 9.72 -0.97 -13.04
C PRO A 518 9.51 0.30 -12.19
N PHE A 519 8.39 0.99 -12.41
CA PHE A 519 7.92 1.99 -11.44
C PHE A 519 7.30 1.30 -10.22
N ALA A 520 7.06 2.06 -9.16
CA ALA A 520 6.21 1.63 -8.05
C ALA A 520 4.75 1.38 -8.52
N PRO A 521 4.04 0.40 -7.93
CA PRO A 521 2.62 0.19 -8.22
C PRO A 521 1.76 1.32 -7.62
N GLY A 522 0.86 1.89 -8.42
CA GLY A 522 -0.05 2.95 -7.96
C GLY A 522 0.70 4.14 -7.31
N CYS A 523 0.33 4.45 -6.07
CA CYS A 523 0.86 5.56 -5.27
C CYS A 523 1.97 5.11 -4.29
N ASN A 524 2.51 3.91 -4.45
CA ASN A 524 3.58 3.42 -3.59
C ASN A 524 4.85 4.28 -3.70
N PRO A 525 5.63 4.37 -2.61
CA PRO A 525 7.06 4.67 -2.68
C PRO A 525 7.79 3.74 -3.66
N MET A 526 8.86 4.25 -4.27
CA MET A 526 9.75 3.40 -5.07
C MET A 526 10.41 2.34 -4.19
N HIS A 527 10.64 1.16 -4.77
CA HIS A 527 11.08 -0.03 -4.05
C HIS A 527 12.33 0.24 -3.19
N GLY A 528 12.23 -0.05 -1.88
CA GLY A 528 13.33 0.13 -0.93
C GLY A 528 13.63 1.57 -0.53
N ARG A 529 12.84 2.56 -0.98
CA ARG A 529 13.05 3.98 -0.63
C ARG A 529 12.33 4.42 0.63
N ASP A 530 11.25 3.76 1.02
CA ASP A 530 10.54 3.95 2.27
C ASP A 530 11.25 3.23 3.44
N LYS A 531 12.24 3.91 4.01
CA LYS A 531 13.19 3.38 5.02
C LYS A 531 12.83 3.75 6.46
N ASN A 532 11.98 4.76 6.68
CA ASN A 532 11.62 5.25 8.03
C ASN A 532 10.51 4.42 8.73
N GLY A 533 10.22 3.22 8.21
CA GLY A 533 9.26 2.28 8.77
C GLY A 533 7.85 2.41 8.20
N ALA A 534 7.00 1.45 8.61
CA ALA A 534 5.65 1.26 8.09
C ALA A 534 4.75 2.49 8.22
N LEU A 535 4.73 3.15 9.39
CA LEU A 535 3.84 4.29 9.61
C LEU A 535 4.26 5.51 8.80
N ALA A 536 5.56 5.75 8.63
CA ALA A 536 6.06 6.85 7.79
C ALA A 536 5.63 6.67 6.31
N SER A 537 5.74 5.45 5.79
CA SER A 537 5.31 5.09 4.43
C SER A 537 3.81 5.32 4.25
N LEU A 538 3.00 4.84 5.20
CA LEU A 538 1.55 5.05 5.20
C LEU A 538 1.19 6.54 5.30
N SER A 539 1.87 7.31 6.15
CA SER A 539 1.64 8.76 6.31
C SER A 539 1.93 9.54 5.03
N SER A 540 3.06 9.30 4.35
CA SER A 540 3.36 9.98 3.08
C SER A 540 2.28 9.75 2.02
N VAL A 541 1.81 8.50 1.88
CA VAL A 541 0.74 8.18 0.91
C VAL A 541 -0.59 8.82 1.31
N ALA A 542 -0.90 8.85 2.61
CA ALA A 542 -2.15 9.43 3.12
C ALA A 542 -2.25 10.96 2.93
N LYS A 543 -1.11 11.65 2.71
CA LYS A 543 -1.09 13.08 2.35
C LYS A 543 -1.57 13.36 0.92
N VAL A 544 -1.58 12.38 0.02
CA VAL A 544 -2.05 12.58 -1.35
C VAL A 544 -3.57 12.80 -1.34
N PRO A 545 -4.07 13.93 -1.87
CA PRO A 545 -5.46 14.35 -1.63
C PRO A 545 -6.46 13.53 -2.46
N TYR A 546 -7.27 12.69 -1.81
CA TYR A 546 -8.34 11.94 -2.50
C TYR A 546 -9.36 12.84 -3.20
N SER A 547 -9.60 14.06 -2.70
CA SER A 547 -10.48 15.04 -3.35
C SER A 547 -10.03 15.45 -4.76
N LYS A 548 -8.74 15.28 -5.08
CA LYS A 548 -8.15 15.47 -6.42
C LYS A 548 -7.97 14.15 -7.16
N CYS A 549 -8.17 13.02 -6.48
CA CYS A 549 -7.96 11.66 -6.97
C CYS A 549 -9.21 10.79 -6.78
N MET A 550 -10.40 11.30 -7.09
CA MET A 550 -11.67 10.58 -6.82
C MET A 550 -11.87 9.29 -7.65
N ASP A 551 -10.99 8.98 -8.62
CA ASP A 551 -10.96 7.64 -9.25
C ASP A 551 -10.11 6.63 -8.46
N GLY A 552 -9.40 7.08 -7.41
CA GLY A 552 -8.77 6.27 -6.39
C GLY A 552 -7.25 6.44 -6.27
N ILE A 553 -6.73 6.24 -5.06
CA ILE A 553 -5.29 6.22 -4.75
C ILE A 553 -4.92 4.81 -4.31
N SER A 554 -4.15 4.08 -5.11
CA SER A 554 -3.80 2.68 -4.79
C SER A 554 -2.49 2.59 -4.02
N ASN A 555 -2.54 2.11 -2.78
CA ASN A 555 -1.35 1.70 -2.01
C ASN A 555 -1.29 0.17 -1.84
N THR A 556 -0.12 -0.43 -2.06
CA THR A 556 0.16 -1.86 -1.84
C THR A 556 1.17 -2.06 -0.74
N PHE A 557 0.69 -2.49 0.42
CA PHE A 557 1.48 -2.55 1.64
C PHE A 557 1.85 -3.99 1.99
N CYS A 558 3.14 -4.24 2.13
CA CYS A 558 3.69 -5.56 2.41
C CYS A 558 4.37 -5.58 3.79
N LEU A 559 3.97 -6.55 4.62
CA LEU A 559 4.50 -6.80 5.94
C LEU A 559 5.07 -8.21 6.00
N LEU A 560 6.16 -8.38 6.75
CA LEU A 560 6.54 -9.70 7.24
C LEU A 560 5.57 -10.12 8.36
N PRO A 561 5.26 -11.41 8.54
CA PRO A 561 4.46 -11.88 9.66
C PRO A 561 5.03 -11.45 11.03
N SER A 562 6.37 -11.40 11.16
CA SER A 562 7.06 -10.93 12.37
C SER A 562 6.86 -9.44 12.64
N ALA A 563 6.65 -8.62 11.60
CA ALA A 563 6.39 -7.18 11.73
C ALA A 563 5.07 -6.86 12.43
N LEU A 564 4.10 -7.77 12.39
CA LEU A 564 2.84 -7.62 13.13
C LEU A 564 2.96 -8.10 14.59
N GLY A 565 4.14 -8.51 15.03
CA GLY A 565 4.40 -9.03 16.37
C GLY A 565 4.08 -10.52 16.52
N HIS A 566 3.95 -10.94 17.78
CA HIS A 566 3.66 -12.33 18.13
C HIS A 566 2.28 -12.76 17.60
N MET A 567 2.13 -14.06 17.34
CA MET A 567 0.93 -14.63 16.69
C MET A 567 -0.40 -14.18 17.33
N SER A 568 -0.46 -14.05 18.64
CA SER A 568 -1.66 -13.60 19.38
C SER A 568 -2.00 -12.11 19.20
N GLN A 569 -1.03 -11.29 18.80
CA GLN A 569 -1.15 -9.83 18.66
C GLN A 569 -1.27 -9.37 17.20
N ARG A 570 -0.95 -10.23 16.23
CA ARG A 570 -0.88 -9.82 14.81
C ARG A 570 -2.18 -9.20 14.31
N SER A 571 -3.31 -9.81 14.67
CA SER A 571 -4.63 -9.33 14.27
C SER A 571 -4.90 -7.93 14.85
N SER A 572 -4.72 -7.74 16.16
CA SER A 572 -4.94 -6.44 16.80
C SER A 572 -4.01 -5.35 16.26
N ASN A 573 -2.74 -5.68 16.00
CA ASN A 573 -1.77 -4.74 15.44
C ASN A 573 -2.14 -4.35 14.01
N LEU A 574 -2.59 -5.30 13.18
CA LEU A 574 -3.05 -4.99 11.83
C LEU A 574 -4.33 -4.13 11.85
N VAL A 575 -5.26 -4.38 12.78
CA VAL A 575 -6.43 -3.51 12.98
C VAL A 575 -5.99 -2.10 13.33
N THR A 576 -5.02 -1.93 14.23
CA THR A 576 -4.49 -0.61 14.59
C THR A 576 -3.82 0.10 13.42
N VAL A 577 -3.08 -0.62 12.57
CA VAL A 577 -2.49 -0.07 11.34
C VAL A 577 -3.59 0.42 10.37
N LEU A 578 -4.61 -0.40 10.14
CA LEU A 578 -5.75 -0.06 9.28
C LEU A 578 -6.53 1.15 9.82
N ASP A 579 -6.90 1.11 11.10
CA ASP A 579 -7.65 2.19 11.75
C ASP A 579 -6.88 3.51 11.68
N GLY A 580 -5.59 3.51 12.02
CA GLY A 580 -4.79 4.72 11.94
C GLY A 580 -4.62 5.22 10.51
N TYR A 581 -4.39 4.35 9.52
CA TYR A 581 -4.23 4.78 8.12
C TYR A 581 -5.49 5.49 7.60
N PHE A 582 -6.65 4.89 7.84
CA PHE A 582 -7.92 5.45 7.38
C PHE A 582 -8.38 6.68 8.20
N ASN A 583 -7.97 6.82 9.46
CA ASN A 583 -8.19 8.05 10.22
C ASN A 583 -7.34 9.22 9.72
N HIS A 584 -6.16 8.94 9.14
CA HIS A 584 -5.25 9.97 8.62
C HIS A 584 -5.41 10.23 7.12
N ASN A 585 -6.63 10.10 6.59
CA ASN A 585 -6.96 10.34 5.18
C ASN A 585 -6.34 9.34 4.17
N GLY A 586 -5.87 8.18 4.62
CA GLY A 586 -5.56 7.08 3.70
C GLY A 586 -6.79 6.68 2.90
N HIS A 587 -6.66 6.43 1.60
CA HIS A 587 -7.80 6.07 0.74
C HIS A 587 -8.00 4.56 0.62
N HIS A 588 -6.99 3.84 0.10
CA HIS A 588 -7.06 2.40 -0.15
C HIS A 588 -5.76 1.73 0.28
N LEU A 589 -5.88 0.50 0.79
CA LEU A 589 -4.75 -0.32 1.20
C LEU A 589 -4.94 -1.79 0.79
N ASN A 590 -4.04 -2.30 -0.05
CA ASN A 590 -3.81 -3.74 -0.16
C ASN A 590 -2.91 -4.20 0.98
N ILE A 591 -3.26 -5.32 1.61
CA ILE A 591 -2.44 -5.93 2.65
C ILE A 591 -1.87 -7.26 2.17
N ASN A 592 -0.55 -7.33 2.12
CA ASN A 592 0.22 -8.54 1.97
C ASN A 592 0.92 -8.87 3.30
N VAL A 593 0.69 -10.05 3.83
CA VAL A 593 1.46 -10.59 4.97
C VAL A 593 2.23 -11.79 4.45
N LEU A 594 3.44 -11.55 3.95
CA LEU A 594 4.20 -12.50 3.14
C LEU A 594 5.56 -12.80 3.77
N ASN A 595 6.02 -14.03 3.60
CA ASN A 595 7.34 -14.46 4.01
C ASN A 595 8.28 -14.43 2.79
N ARG A 596 9.46 -13.82 2.93
CA ARG A 596 10.43 -13.65 1.83
C ARG A 596 10.92 -15.00 1.31
N GLU A 597 11.20 -15.94 2.20
CA GLU A 597 11.70 -17.26 1.85
C GLU A 597 10.66 -18.05 1.05
N VAL A 598 9.37 -17.94 1.42
CA VAL A 598 8.26 -18.54 0.69
C VAL A 598 8.13 -17.95 -0.72
N LEU A 599 8.26 -16.63 -0.88
CA LEU A 599 8.21 -16.01 -2.21
C LEU A 599 9.40 -16.42 -3.09
N GLN A 600 10.59 -16.53 -2.50
CA GLN A 600 11.78 -17.01 -3.20
C GLN A 600 11.65 -18.49 -3.61
N ASP A 601 11.12 -19.35 -2.73
CA ASP A 601 10.86 -20.75 -3.10
C ASP A 601 9.77 -20.84 -4.16
N ALA A 602 8.69 -20.06 -4.05
CA ALA A 602 7.63 -20.01 -5.05
C ALA A 602 8.09 -19.40 -6.39
N HIS A 603 9.14 -18.58 -6.39
CA HIS A 603 9.75 -18.08 -7.61
C HIS A 603 10.50 -19.21 -8.34
N ARG A 604 11.30 -20.00 -7.60
CA ARG A 604 12.05 -21.15 -8.13
C ARG A 604 11.18 -22.36 -8.46
N HIS A 605 10.16 -22.61 -7.65
CA HIS A 605 9.29 -23.79 -7.65
C HIS A 605 7.80 -23.39 -7.63
N PRO A 606 7.30 -22.66 -8.65
CA PRO A 606 5.92 -22.16 -8.68
C PRO A 606 4.86 -23.27 -8.62
N GLU A 607 5.19 -24.48 -9.04
CA GLU A 607 4.34 -25.68 -8.99
C GLU A 607 4.00 -26.13 -7.57
N LYS A 608 4.85 -25.83 -6.57
CA LYS A 608 4.59 -26.14 -5.16
C LYS A 608 3.54 -25.23 -4.53
N TYR A 609 3.30 -24.06 -5.14
CA TYR A 609 2.47 -23.00 -4.57
C TYR A 609 1.30 -22.61 -5.50
N PRO A 610 0.44 -23.56 -5.91
CA PRO A 610 -0.59 -23.32 -6.93
C PRO A 610 -1.64 -22.27 -6.52
N ASN A 611 -1.84 -22.07 -5.22
CA ASN A 611 -2.85 -21.17 -4.65
C ASN A 611 -2.24 -19.97 -3.91
N LEU A 612 -0.91 -19.78 -3.95
CA LEU A 612 -0.29 -18.62 -3.33
C LEU A 612 -0.80 -17.35 -4.01
N THR A 613 -1.61 -16.60 -3.26
CA THR A 613 -2.27 -15.40 -3.72
C THR A 613 -1.60 -14.19 -3.08
N ILE A 614 -1.37 -13.15 -3.88
CA ILE A 614 -0.76 -11.90 -3.44
C ILE A 614 -1.53 -10.70 -4.00
N ARG A 615 -1.52 -9.59 -3.28
CA ARG A 615 -2.01 -8.30 -3.77
C ARG A 615 -0.90 -7.60 -4.57
N VAL A 616 -1.21 -7.03 -5.74
CA VAL A 616 -0.19 -6.42 -6.61
C VAL A 616 -0.39 -4.93 -6.88
N SER A 617 -1.56 -4.47 -7.29
CA SER A 617 -1.79 -3.04 -7.61
C SER A 617 -3.29 -2.75 -7.70
N GLY A 618 -3.98 -2.90 -6.57
CA GLY A 618 -5.44 -2.75 -6.45
C GLY A 618 -6.25 -4.00 -6.79
N TYR A 619 -5.59 -5.15 -6.91
CA TYR A 619 -6.20 -6.46 -7.11
C TYR A 619 -5.23 -7.56 -6.67
N ALA A 620 -5.72 -8.78 -6.56
CA ALA A 620 -4.95 -9.96 -6.24
C ALA A 620 -4.61 -10.79 -7.50
N VAL A 621 -3.55 -11.60 -7.42
CA VAL A 621 -3.16 -12.57 -8.44
C VAL A 621 -2.59 -13.82 -7.79
N ARG A 622 -2.68 -14.96 -8.49
CA ARG A 622 -1.87 -16.13 -8.14
C ARG A 622 -0.43 -15.85 -8.54
N PHE A 623 0.50 -16.00 -7.60
CA PHE A 623 1.91 -15.66 -7.83
C PHE A 623 2.52 -16.44 -9.01
N ASN A 624 2.14 -17.70 -9.19
CA ASN A 624 2.59 -18.54 -10.30
C ASN A 624 2.03 -18.14 -11.69
N ARG A 625 1.06 -17.22 -11.75
CA ARG A 625 0.51 -16.69 -13.01
C ARG A 625 1.26 -15.43 -13.48
N LEU A 626 2.14 -14.89 -12.65
CA LEU A 626 3.02 -13.79 -13.02
C LEU A 626 4.21 -14.30 -13.83
N THR A 627 4.71 -13.47 -14.75
CA THR A 627 5.97 -13.75 -15.47
C THR A 627 7.15 -13.73 -14.49
N PRO A 628 8.31 -14.32 -14.82
CA PRO A 628 9.51 -14.26 -13.97
C PRO A 628 9.86 -12.83 -13.53
N GLU A 629 9.88 -11.89 -14.46
CA GLU A 629 10.15 -10.48 -14.21
C GLU A 629 9.10 -9.79 -13.31
N GLN A 630 7.81 -10.11 -13.49
CA GLN A 630 6.76 -9.59 -12.61
C GLN A 630 6.90 -10.15 -11.18
N ARG A 631 7.36 -11.39 -11.04
CA ARG A 631 7.67 -11.98 -9.73
C ARG A 631 8.89 -11.30 -9.10
N GLU A 632 9.91 -10.97 -9.89
CA GLU A 632 11.08 -10.21 -9.43
C GLU A 632 10.68 -8.81 -8.95
N GLU A 633 9.83 -8.08 -9.68
CA GLU A 633 9.31 -6.78 -9.24
C GLU A 633 8.57 -6.90 -7.90
N VAL A 634 7.68 -7.88 -7.75
CA VAL A 634 6.96 -8.12 -6.48
C VAL A 634 7.93 -8.39 -5.32
N MET A 635 8.98 -9.19 -5.55
CA MET A 635 9.97 -9.51 -4.52
C MET A 635 10.89 -8.32 -4.17
N ALA A 636 11.10 -7.40 -5.12
CA ALA A 636 11.89 -6.18 -4.92
C ALA A 636 11.15 -5.12 -4.07
N ARG A 637 9.82 -5.20 -3.96
CA ARG A 637 9.03 -4.26 -3.15
C ARG A 637 9.47 -4.28 -1.69
N THR A 638 9.32 -3.12 -1.05
CA THR A 638 9.53 -2.97 0.39
C THR A 638 8.60 -3.91 1.14
N MET A 639 9.17 -4.75 2.01
CA MET A 639 8.43 -5.55 2.99
C MET A 639 8.87 -5.08 4.37
N HIS A 640 7.97 -4.41 5.08
CA HIS A 640 8.28 -3.85 6.39
C HIS A 640 8.45 -5.00 7.40
N SER A 641 9.53 -4.91 8.17
CA SER A 641 9.91 -5.82 9.26
C SER A 641 9.59 -5.20 10.63
N ALA A 642 9.72 -5.99 11.70
CA ALA A 642 9.51 -5.52 13.08
C ALA A 642 10.55 -4.50 13.54
N SER A 643 11.72 -4.53 12.91
CA SER A 643 12.81 -3.56 13.04
C SER A 643 13.44 -3.40 11.66
N VAL A 644 13.70 -2.18 11.23
CA VAL A 644 14.44 -1.95 9.98
C VAL A 644 15.93 -2.10 10.32
N VAL A 645 16.72 -2.75 9.47
CA VAL A 645 18.17 -2.51 9.52
C VAL A 645 18.35 -1.08 9.01
N THR A 646 18.23 -0.10 9.90
CA THR A 646 18.40 1.30 9.53
C THR A 646 19.84 1.47 9.08
N MET A 647 20.03 1.89 7.82
CA MET A 647 21.31 2.48 7.42
C MET A 647 21.51 3.71 8.32
N ALA A 648 22.71 3.77 8.85
CA ALA A 648 23.19 4.84 9.70
C ALA A 648 22.81 6.23 9.19
N ARG A 649 22.51 7.16 10.10
CA ARG A 649 22.90 8.55 9.86
C ARG A 649 24.43 8.61 9.90
N LYS A 650 25.17 8.16 8.88
CA LYS A 650 26.64 8.25 8.88
C LYS A 650 27.27 8.78 7.61
N ASP A 651 28.37 9.47 7.90
CA ASP A 651 29.52 9.82 7.07
C ASP A 651 29.35 11.06 6.17
N VAL A 652 29.21 12.21 6.84
CA VAL A 652 29.71 13.49 6.30
C VAL A 652 31.21 13.55 6.60
N ASP A 653 32.00 12.78 5.87
CA ASP A 653 33.44 13.06 5.75
C ASP A 653 33.66 13.75 4.38
N ASP A 654 34.44 14.83 4.42
CA ASP A 654 34.91 15.69 3.32
C ASP A 654 33.92 16.74 2.76
N GLU A 655 33.82 17.90 3.41
CA GLU A 655 34.65 19.08 3.08
C GLU A 655 34.17 20.32 3.86
N ALA A 656 35.11 20.89 4.61
CA ALA A 656 34.99 22.15 5.32
C ALA A 656 34.96 23.33 4.34
N GLU A 657 33.85 23.60 3.66
CA GLU A 657 33.70 24.86 2.92
C GLU A 657 32.25 25.33 2.67
N ILE A 658 31.28 24.99 3.54
CA ILE A 658 29.98 25.71 3.61
C ILE A 658 29.56 25.94 5.07
N ALA A 659 30.54 26.21 5.94
CA ALA A 659 30.29 26.68 7.31
C ALA A 659 30.57 28.20 7.39
N LYS A 660 29.79 29.00 6.65
CA LYS A 660 29.66 30.42 6.93
C LYS A 660 28.18 30.79 6.95
N GLU A 661 27.73 31.10 8.16
CA GLU A 661 26.48 31.78 8.48
C GLU A 661 25.21 31.07 7.99
N THR A 662 24.73 30.06 8.73
CA THR A 662 23.32 29.90 9.14
C THR A 662 23.14 28.59 9.93
N ASP A 663 22.25 28.61 10.93
CA ASP A 663 21.67 27.46 11.67
C ASP A 663 22.30 26.95 12.98
N VAL A 664 23.27 27.64 13.59
CA VAL A 664 23.50 27.47 15.05
C VAL A 664 22.47 28.28 15.86
N ASP A 665 22.06 29.45 15.37
CA ASP A 665 21.07 30.31 16.04
C ASP A 665 19.62 29.81 15.91
N LYS A 666 19.27 29.00 14.89
CA LYS A 666 17.94 28.37 14.81
C LYS A 666 17.76 27.25 15.85
N LEU A 667 18.82 26.53 16.21
CA LEU A 667 18.82 25.60 17.34
C LEU A 667 18.69 26.31 18.69
N GLU A 668 19.13 27.58 18.78
CA GLU A 668 18.93 28.40 19.97
C GLU A 668 17.51 28.99 20.08
N GLY A 669 16.78 29.11 18.96
CA GLY A 669 15.45 29.71 18.89
C GLY A 669 14.29 28.88 19.44
N MET A 670 14.48 27.58 19.72
CA MET A 670 13.46 26.71 20.34
C MET A 670 13.67 26.51 21.86
N LYS A 671 14.50 27.35 22.49
CA LYS A 671 14.84 27.30 23.91
C LYS A 671 13.73 27.86 24.80
N GLN A 672 12.79 27.01 25.20
CA GLN A 672 12.43 26.91 26.61
C GLN A 672 12.42 25.43 27.04
N GLY A 673 13.56 24.96 27.54
CA GLY A 673 13.68 23.71 28.32
C GLY A 673 13.85 22.39 27.54
N ALA A 674 14.14 22.39 26.23
CA ALA A 674 14.44 21.15 25.50
C ALA A 674 15.88 20.67 25.75
N VAL A 675 16.07 19.36 25.92
CA VAL A 675 17.38 18.72 26.16
C VAL A 675 17.90 18.16 24.85
N LEU A 676 19.16 18.40 24.54
CA LEU A 676 19.83 17.83 23.36
C LEU A 676 20.37 16.44 23.68
N GLY A 677 20.06 15.46 22.84
CA GLY A 677 20.55 14.08 22.92
C GLY A 677 21.34 13.70 21.68
N SER A 678 22.09 12.61 21.80
CA SER A 678 22.79 11.96 20.68
C SER A 678 22.00 10.74 20.22
N VAL A 679 21.28 10.91 19.12
CA VAL A 679 20.36 9.95 18.51
C VAL A 679 21.00 9.41 17.23
N TYR A 680 21.16 8.09 17.16
CA TYR A 680 21.71 7.42 15.98
C TYR A 680 20.67 7.24 14.89
N SER A 681 19.50 6.69 15.23
CA SER A 681 18.40 6.46 14.29
C SER A 681 17.05 6.42 15.02
N MET A 682 15.96 6.47 14.26
CA MET A 682 14.59 6.37 14.77
C MET A 682 13.73 5.59 13.78
N GLU A 683 12.83 4.77 14.30
CA GLU A 683 11.88 3.97 13.54
C GLU A 683 10.45 4.32 13.95
N SER A 684 9.56 4.50 12.97
CA SER A 684 8.16 4.86 13.24
C SER A 684 7.31 3.69 13.75
N PHE A 685 7.75 2.45 13.52
CA PHE A 685 6.96 1.23 13.75
C PHE A 685 7.83 0.07 14.23
N SER A 686 7.58 -0.39 15.45
CA SER A 686 8.13 -1.62 16.03
C SER A 686 7.06 -2.33 16.85
N THR A 687 7.06 -3.66 16.80
CA THR A 687 6.19 -4.52 17.63
C THR A 687 6.98 -5.42 18.58
N THR A 688 8.31 -5.29 18.59
CA THR A 688 9.23 -6.12 19.39
C THR A 688 9.92 -5.32 20.50
N ASP A 689 9.93 -3.98 20.41
CA ASP A 689 10.62 -3.12 21.38
C ASP A 689 9.71 -2.65 22.51
N GLY A 690 8.74 -3.49 22.89
CA GLY A 690 7.86 -3.27 24.04
C GLY A 690 6.39 -3.52 23.73
N PRO A 691 5.49 -3.35 24.73
CA PRO A 691 4.06 -3.60 24.54
C PRO A 691 3.41 -2.63 23.56
N GLY A 692 2.51 -3.09 22.69
CA GLY A 692 1.83 -2.26 21.69
C GLY A 692 2.73 -1.91 20.49
N ILE A 693 2.26 -1.04 19.59
CA ILE A 693 3.10 -0.53 18.49
C ILE A 693 3.95 0.63 19.05
N ARG A 694 5.24 0.63 18.74
CA ARG A 694 6.22 1.59 19.27
C ARG A 694 6.88 2.37 18.14
N SER A 695 7.18 3.64 18.38
CA SER A 695 8.29 4.30 17.71
C SER A 695 9.56 4.10 18.53
N THR A 696 10.59 3.51 17.94
CA THR A 696 11.85 3.20 18.63
C THR A 696 12.89 4.24 18.26
N VAL A 697 13.59 4.80 19.25
CA VAL A 697 14.71 5.73 19.04
C VAL A 697 15.97 5.06 19.55
N PHE A 698 16.98 4.94 18.70
CA PHE A 698 18.27 4.36 19.04
C PHE A 698 19.25 5.47 19.41
N LEU A 699 19.71 5.46 20.67
CA LEU A 699 20.64 6.43 21.23
C LEU A 699 22.10 5.97 21.06
N GLN A 700 23.02 6.93 21.12
CA GLN A 700 24.46 6.64 21.18
C GLN A 700 24.99 6.53 22.62
N GLY A 701 26.16 5.90 22.74
CA GLY A 701 26.92 5.69 23.96
C GLY A 701 26.51 4.40 24.68
N CYS A 702 27.45 3.46 24.84
CA CYS A 702 27.30 2.28 25.69
C CYS A 702 28.63 1.94 26.37
N THR A 703 28.62 1.69 27.68
CA THR A 703 29.83 1.25 28.39
C THR A 703 30.09 -0.26 28.26
N LYS A 704 29.09 -1.03 27.81
CA LYS A 704 29.17 -2.48 27.66
C LYS A 704 29.58 -2.83 26.22
N LYS A 705 30.38 -3.88 26.06
CA LYS A 705 30.80 -4.43 24.75
C LYS A 705 30.30 -5.86 24.63
N CYS A 706 28.97 -6.01 24.68
CA CYS A 706 28.33 -7.32 24.76
C CYS A 706 28.73 -8.20 23.57
N LEU A 707 29.03 -9.47 23.81
CA LEU A 707 29.42 -10.42 22.77
C LEU A 707 28.37 -10.52 21.65
N PHE A 708 27.08 -10.43 21.99
CA PHE A 708 25.95 -10.50 21.07
C PHE A 708 25.40 -9.13 20.62
N CYS A 709 26.15 -8.03 20.78
CA CYS A 709 25.66 -6.70 20.45
C CYS A 709 25.16 -6.62 18.99
N CYS A 710 23.93 -6.19 18.77
CA CYS A 710 23.36 -6.00 17.44
C CYS A 710 23.54 -4.57 16.90
N ASN A 711 24.05 -3.64 17.72
CA ASN A 711 24.21 -2.23 17.38
C ASN A 711 25.61 -1.70 17.77
N PRO A 712 26.72 -2.32 17.31
CA PRO A 712 28.09 -1.89 17.63
C PRO A 712 28.36 -0.40 17.33
N GLU A 713 27.72 0.15 16.30
CA GLU A 713 27.79 1.54 15.87
C GLU A 713 27.32 2.54 16.92
N THR A 714 26.44 2.12 17.85
CA THR A 714 25.91 2.97 18.93
C THR A 714 26.80 3.00 20.16
N GLN A 715 27.87 2.20 20.23
CA GLN A 715 28.70 2.09 21.45
C GLN A 715 29.47 3.38 21.75
N LYS A 716 29.97 4.07 20.71
CA LYS A 716 30.69 5.34 20.88
C LYS A 716 29.69 6.48 21.04
N MET A 717 29.88 7.29 22.08
CA MET A 717 29.10 8.52 22.29
C MET A 717 29.71 9.64 21.44
N ALA A 718 28.95 10.23 20.53
CA ALA A 718 29.28 11.51 19.92
C ALA A 718 28.68 12.66 20.75
N ASP A 719 29.42 13.76 20.89
CA ASP A 719 28.86 15.00 21.46
C ASP A 719 27.92 15.62 20.41
N PRO A 720 26.59 15.68 20.68
CA PRO A 720 25.64 16.20 19.70
C PRO A 720 25.85 17.69 19.39
N ARG A 721 26.66 18.42 20.17
CA ARG A 721 27.05 19.80 19.84
C ARG A 721 28.13 19.89 18.79
N GLN A 722 28.92 18.83 18.63
CA GLN A 722 30.02 18.73 17.66
C GLN A 722 29.63 17.88 16.45
N HIS A 723 28.61 17.03 16.61
CA HIS A 723 28.09 16.11 15.60
C HIS A 723 26.60 16.38 15.35
N PRO A 724 26.26 17.43 14.59
CA PRO A 724 24.87 17.82 14.32
C PRO A 724 24.04 16.71 13.64
N GLU A 725 24.69 15.76 12.95
CA GLU A 725 24.05 14.61 12.32
C GLU A 725 23.36 13.66 13.33
N TYR A 726 23.88 13.58 14.56
CA TYR A 726 23.29 12.82 15.67
C TYR A 726 22.50 13.69 16.65
N ALA A 727 22.49 15.00 16.44
CA ALA A 727 21.86 15.94 17.36
C ALA A 727 20.34 15.93 17.17
N MET A 728 19.61 15.58 18.22
CA MET A 728 18.16 15.79 18.27
C MET A 728 17.75 16.30 19.63
N SER A 729 16.87 17.30 19.65
CA SER A 729 16.25 17.77 20.87
C SER A 729 15.10 16.86 21.29
N SER A 730 14.84 16.81 22.59
CA SER A 730 13.73 16.06 23.17
C SER A 730 12.36 16.53 22.65
N ALA A 731 12.26 17.81 22.27
CA ALA A 731 11.07 18.38 21.66
C ALA A 731 10.86 17.87 20.23
N GLU A 732 11.91 17.78 19.43
CA GLU A 732 11.85 17.21 18.06
C GLU A 732 11.44 15.74 18.09
N VAL A 733 12.06 14.93 18.97
CA VAL A 733 11.69 13.51 19.13
C VAL A 733 10.22 13.38 19.51
N ALA A 734 9.75 14.12 20.52
CA ALA A 734 8.35 14.06 20.94
C ALA A 734 7.38 14.55 19.83
N SER A 735 7.78 15.55 19.05
CA SER A 735 6.99 16.04 17.93
C SER A 735 6.87 14.99 16.82
N LEU A 736 7.96 14.29 16.49
CA LEU A 736 7.96 13.21 15.49
C LEU A 736 7.09 12.03 15.93
N VAL A 737 7.23 11.58 17.18
CA VAL A 737 6.36 10.52 17.74
C VAL A 737 4.89 10.98 17.78
N GLY A 738 4.65 12.25 18.10
CA GLY A 738 3.32 12.85 18.14
C GLY A 738 2.57 12.79 16.82
N LYS A 739 3.27 12.81 15.67
CA LYS A 739 2.66 12.60 14.35
C LYS A 739 1.98 11.25 14.22
N TYR A 740 2.48 10.23 14.92
CA TYR A 740 1.98 8.86 14.86
C TYR A 740 1.00 8.52 15.99
N LYS A 741 0.60 9.50 16.80
CA LYS A 741 -0.17 9.29 18.03
C LYS A 741 -1.40 8.40 17.83
N GLU A 742 -2.23 8.63 16.81
CA GLU A 742 -3.48 7.87 16.67
C GLU A 742 -3.25 6.43 16.17
N TRP A 743 -2.07 6.10 15.63
CA TRP A 743 -1.65 4.71 15.41
C TRP A 743 -1.10 4.06 16.68
N LEU A 744 -0.39 4.81 17.53
CA LEU A 744 0.29 4.27 18.70
C LEU A 744 -0.66 4.09 19.90
N GLN A 745 -1.55 5.05 20.14
CA GLN A 745 -2.39 5.07 21.33
C GLN A 745 -3.39 3.90 21.46
N PRO A 746 -4.08 3.43 20.40
CA PRO A 746 -5.18 2.46 20.54
C PRO A 746 -4.79 1.11 21.17
N ASN A 747 -3.54 0.67 21.02
CA ASN A 747 -3.05 -0.58 21.60
C ASN A 747 -2.08 -0.36 22.78
N GLY A 748 -2.11 0.82 23.41
CA GLY A 748 -1.21 1.16 24.52
C GLY A 748 0.24 1.37 24.08
N GLY A 749 0.47 1.65 22.81
CA GLY A 749 1.76 1.97 22.22
C GLY A 749 2.31 3.34 22.61
N GLY A 750 3.44 3.70 22.01
CA GLY A 750 4.12 4.96 22.28
C GLY A 750 5.58 4.94 21.87
N ILE A 751 6.48 5.41 22.72
CA ILE A 751 7.92 5.47 22.41
C ILE A 751 8.70 4.38 23.15
N THR A 752 9.74 3.85 22.49
CA THR A 752 10.83 3.11 23.14
C THR A 752 12.14 3.85 22.93
N LEU A 753 12.86 4.13 24.01
CA LEU A 753 14.25 4.60 23.92
C LEU A 753 15.18 3.39 24.13
N SER A 754 15.87 3.02 23.06
CA SER A 754 16.83 1.92 22.96
C SER A 754 18.14 2.44 22.34
N GLY A 755 19.01 1.56 21.86
CA GLY A 755 20.32 1.91 21.29
C GLY A 755 21.32 2.35 22.35
N GLY A 756 22.59 1.96 22.16
CA GLY A 756 23.61 2.16 23.18
C GLY A 756 23.17 1.66 24.56
N GLU A 757 23.41 2.47 25.59
CA GLU A 757 22.83 2.34 26.93
C GLU A 757 22.07 3.63 27.23
N ALA A 758 20.75 3.62 27.01
CA ALA A 758 19.89 4.81 27.07
C ALA A 758 20.06 5.63 28.36
N MET A 759 20.29 4.95 29.49
CA MET A 759 20.46 5.59 30.80
C MET A 759 21.74 6.43 30.93
N ILE A 760 22.69 6.35 30.00
CA ILE A 760 23.81 7.30 29.90
C ILE A 760 23.29 8.72 29.63
N GLN A 761 22.26 8.85 28.78
CA GLN A 761 21.63 10.12 28.40
C GLN A 761 20.41 10.44 29.28
N THR A 762 20.56 10.32 30.61
CA THR A 762 19.46 10.38 31.61
C THR A 762 18.53 11.60 31.46
N GLU A 763 19.10 12.81 31.30
CA GLU A 763 18.29 14.04 31.20
C GLU A 763 17.48 14.09 29.90
N PHE A 764 18.04 13.59 28.81
CA PHE A 764 17.37 13.51 27.51
C PHE A 764 16.22 12.51 27.56
N VAL A 765 16.48 11.30 28.07
CA VAL A 765 15.48 10.24 28.26
C VAL A 765 14.30 10.73 29.09
N ARG A 766 14.57 11.36 30.25
CA ARG A 766 13.51 11.93 31.10
C ARG A 766 12.65 12.93 30.33
N ASP A 767 13.28 13.90 29.67
CA ASP A 767 12.55 14.99 29.03
C ASP A 767 11.73 14.52 27.83
N VAL A 768 12.25 13.56 27.05
CA VAL A 768 11.48 12.89 25.98
C VAL A 768 10.26 12.17 26.56
N PHE A 769 10.46 11.33 27.58
CA PHE A 769 9.36 10.58 28.20
C PHE A 769 8.28 11.51 28.79
N GLN A 770 8.67 12.58 29.48
CA GLN A 770 7.75 13.59 30.00
C GLN A 770 6.90 14.23 28.90
N ARG A 771 7.51 14.53 27.75
CA ARG A 771 6.80 15.12 26.60
C ARG A 771 5.86 14.11 25.97
N VAL A 772 6.30 12.87 25.78
CA VAL A 772 5.49 11.80 25.16
C VAL A 772 4.31 11.40 26.04
N GLN A 773 4.46 11.33 27.36
CA GLN A 773 3.34 11.08 28.28
C GLN A 773 2.27 12.18 28.20
N LYS A 774 2.66 13.45 28.01
CA LYS A 774 1.71 14.56 27.79
C LYS A 774 0.88 14.39 26.52
N LEU A 775 1.36 13.60 25.55
CA LEU A 775 0.60 13.24 24.34
C LEU A 775 -0.42 12.12 24.60
N GLY A 776 -0.40 11.48 25.77
CA GLY A 776 -1.23 10.32 26.11
C GLY A 776 -0.66 8.98 25.63
N LEU A 777 0.63 8.95 25.31
CA LEU A 777 1.36 7.76 24.83
C LEU A 777 2.19 7.14 25.96
N THR A 778 2.41 5.82 25.89
CA THR A 778 3.20 5.12 26.91
C THR A 778 4.70 5.19 26.59
N THR A 779 5.53 5.09 27.62
CA THR A 779 7.00 5.15 27.51
C THR A 779 7.63 3.81 27.87
N CYS A 780 8.64 3.40 27.10
CA CYS A 780 9.37 2.15 27.29
C CYS A 780 10.87 2.39 27.28
N LEU A 781 11.57 1.94 28.32
CA LEU A 781 13.02 2.05 28.47
C LEU A 781 13.68 0.70 28.18
N ASP A 782 14.48 0.61 27.12
CA ASP A 782 15.31 -0.56 26.81
C ASP A 782 16.75 -0.33 27.30
N THR A 783 17.18 -1.12 28.28
CA THR A 783 18.40 -0.83 29.05
C THR A 783 19.04 -2.12 29.59
N ALA A 784 20.36 -2.07 29.79
CA ALA A 784 21.09 -3.06 30.58
C ALA A 784 21.53 -2.49 31.94
N SER A 785 20.77 -1.50 32.44
CA SER A 785 21.05 -0.68 33.62
C SER A 785 22.34 0.15 33.51
N TYR A 786 22.25 1.41 33.94
CA TYR A 786 23.42 2.28 34.12
C TYR A 786 23.14 3.32 35.21
N GLY A 787 24.20 3.77 35.86
CA GLY A 787 24.12 4.83 36.86
C GLY A 787 23.83 4.32 38.26
N ASN A 788 23.06 5.12 39.00
CA ASN A 788 22.72 4.91 40.41
C ASN A 788 21.28 5.40 40.68
N GLN A 789 20.80 5.21 41.90
CA GLN A 789 19.45 5.58 42.32
C GLN A 789 19.08 7.04 41.96
N ALA A 790 20.00 8.00 42.13
CA ALA A 790 19.73 9.40 41.79
C ALA A 790 19.48 9.65 40.29
N ARG A 791 20.02 8.80 39.40
CA ARG A 791 19.68 8.83 37.97
C ARG A 791 18.39 8.07 37.70
N TRP A 792 18.17 6.93 38.36
CA TRP A 792 16.97 6.12 38.20
C TRP A 792 15.70 6.91 38.59
N ASP A 793 15.75 7.63 39.72
CA ASP A 793 14.67 8.50 40.22
C ASP A 793 14.29 9.64 39.26
N LYS A 794 15.15 9.99 38.30
CA LYS A 794 14.82 10.99 37.29
C LYS A 794 13.95 10.43 36.17
N VAL A 795 14.10 9.15 35.84
CA VAL A 795 13.50 8.54 34.63
C VAL A 795 12.31 7.63 34.98
N LEU A 796 12.43 6.84 36.04
CA LEU A 796 11.40 5.87 36.43
C LEU A 796 10.01 6.46 36.70
N PRO A 797 9.85 7.67 37.29
CA PRO A 797 8.52 8.28 37.47
C PRO A 797 7.74 8.51 36.17
N VAL A 798 8.45 8.57 35.04
CA VAL A 798 7.89 8.85 33.70
C VAL A 798 8.08 7.67 32.75
N THR A 799 8.31 6.47 33.30
CA THR A 799 8.51 5.24 32.55
C THR A 799 7.36 4.28 32.82
N ASN A 800 6.66 3.81 31.77
CA ASN A 800 5.59 2.81 31.94
C ASN A 800 6.12 1.38 31.90
N ASN A 801 7.09 1.11 31.01
CA ASN A 801 7.65 -0.22 30.79
C ASN A 801 9.18 -0.16 30.79
N VAL A 802 9.82 -1.18 31.34
CA VAL A 802 11.26 -1.38 31.29
C VAL A 802 11.54 -2.73 30.64
N LEU A 803 12.28 -2.69 29.54
CA LEU A 803 12.91 -3.81 28.89
C LEU A 803 14.33 -3.95 29.46
N LEU A 804 14.50 -4.85 30.43
CA LEU A 804 15.78 -5.01 31.13
C LEU A 804 16.55 -6.20 30.57
N CYS A 805 17.65 -5.93 29.87
CA CYS A 805 18.53 -6.98 29.36
C CYS A 805 19.46 -7.51 30.46
N LEU A 806 19.15 -8.70 30.96
CA LEU A 806 20.05 -9.47 31.82
C LEU A 806 21.02 -10.26 30.95
N LYS A 807 22.32 -10.16 31.24
CA LYS A 807 23.36 -10.83 30.44
C LYS A 807 23.60 -12.26 30.89
N ALA A 808 23.49 -12.51 32.19
CA ALA A 808 23.43 -13.81 32.84
C ALA A 808 22.99 -13.61 34.31
N MET A 809 22.60 -14.68 34.98
CA MET A 809 22.32 -14.70 36.41
C MET A 809 23.59 -14.90 37.23
N ASP A 810 24.58 -15.64 36.73
CA ASP A 810 25.93 -15.59 37.27
C ASP A 810 26.65 -14.29 36.87
N ASN A 811 27.15 -13.52 37.85
CA ASN A 811 27.78 -12.21 37.57
C ASN A 811 29.12 -12.35 36.83
N GLU A 812 29.85 -13.45 37.04
CA GLU A 812 31.10 -13.73 36.32
C GLU A 812 30.83 -14.04 34.85
N LEU A 813 29.82 -14.87 34.55
CA LEU A 813 29.34 -15.10 33.20
C LEU A 813 28.81 -13.81 32.57
N ALA A 814 28.02 -13.02 33.30
CA ALA A 814 27.47 -11.76 32.83
C ALA A 814 28.59 -10.77 32.46
N SER A 815 29.64 -10.70 33.29
CA SER A 815 30.85 -9.89 33.08
C SER A 815 31.58 -10.31 31.80
N LYS A 816 31.76 -11.62 31.58
CA LYS A 816 32.34 -12.17 30.34
C LYS A 816 31.51 -11.83 29.11
N ILE A 817 30.18 -11.90 29.22
CA ILE A 817 29.27 -11.59 28.12
C ILE A 817 29.26 -10.10 27.81
N ALA A 818 29.21 -9.23 28.82
CA ALA A 818 29.11 -7.79 28.68
C ALA A 818 30.47 -7.10 28.45
N GLN A 819 31.57 -7.80 28.71
CA GLN A 819 32.95 -7.31 28.64
C GLN A 819 33.17 -6.08 29.54
N VAL A 820 32.67 -6.16 30.78
CA VAL A 820 32.82 -5.12 31.82
C VAL A 820 33.07 -5.78 33.19
N PRO A 821 33.64 -5.07 34.18
CA PRO A 821 33.88 -5.64 35.51
C PRO A 821 32.61 -6.21 36.18
N VAL A 822 32.79 -7.27 36.98
CA VAL A 822 31.69 -8.01 37.67
C VAL A 822 30.73 -7.09 38.44
N HIS A 823 31.26 -6.08 39.16
CA HIS A 823 30.44 -5.14 39.93
C HIS A 823 29.50 -4.27 39.07
N GLU A 824 29.77 -4.09 37.78
CA GLU A 824 28.86 -3.39 36.87
C GLU A 824 27.64 -4.26 36.50
N MET A 825 27.76 -5.60 36.58
CA MET A 825 26.67 -6.52 36.26
C MET A 825 25.69 -6.72 37.41
N GLU A 826 26.12 -6.49 38.65
CA GLU A 826 25.26 -6.48 39.83
C GLU A 826 24.17 -5.40 39.72
N LYS A 827 24.50 -4.24 39.13
CA LYS A 827 23.60 -3.10 38.98
C LYS A 827 22.35 -3.40 38.17
N SER A 828 22.36 -4.38 37.27
CA SER A 828 21.16 -4.76 36.52
C SER A 828 20.10 -5.37 37.44
N LYS A 829 20.53 -6.22 38.37
CA LYS A 829 19.63 -6.87 39.33
C LYS A 829 19.21 -5.91 40.43
N GLU A 830 20.13 -5.07 40.90
CA GLU A 830 19.81 -3.97 41.83
C GLU A 830 18.76 -3.02 41.24
N PHE A 831 18.88 -2.67 39.96
CA PHE A 831 17.93 -1.81 39.28
C PHE A 831 16.53 -2.45 39.20
N ALA A 832 16.44 -3.75 38.89
CA ALA A 832 15.15 -4.46 38.86
C ALA A 832 14.48 -4.47 40.24
N ARG A 833 15.24 -4.80 41.31
CA ARG A 833 14.75 -4.74 42.70
C ARG A 833 14.29 -3.34 43.07
N TYR A 834 15.04 -2.32 42.66
CA TYR A 834 14.72 -0.93 42.93
C TYR A 834 13.41 -0.49 42.27
N ILE A 835 13.17 -0.91 41.02
CA ILE A 835 11.90 -0.65 40.33
C ILE A 835 10.76 -1.36 41.07
N HIS A 836 10.92 -2.64 41.40
CA HIS A 836 9.91 -3.41 42.13
C HIS A 836 9.55 -2.75 43.47
N GLU A 837 10.54 -2.32 44.25
CA GLU A 837 10.34 -1.71 45.57
C GLU A 837 9.73 -0.30 45.51
N LYS A 838 10.21 0.56 44.60
CA LYS A 838 9.84 2.00 44.60
C LYS A 838 8.86 2.42 43.52
N TYR A 839 8.78 1.67 42.44
CA TYR A 839 8.00 2.01 41.24
C TYR A 839 7.16 0.80 40.78
N PRO A 840 6.28 0.25 41.64
CA PRO A 840 5.53 -0.97 41.34
C PRO A 840 4.55 -0.85 40.17
N SER A 841 4.24 0.38 39.71
CA SER A 841 3.43 0.61 38.50
C SER A 841 4.22 0.46 37.19
N THR A 842 5.54 0.32 37.25
CA THR A 842 6.41 0.16 36.08
C THR A 842 6.55 -1.32 35.75
N ASN A 843 6.09 -1.73 34.58
CA ASN A 843 6.19 -3.13 34.16
C ASN A 843 7.63 -3.48 33.78
N ILE A 844 8.22 -4.49 34.41
CA ILE A 844 9.57 -4.97 34.08
C ILE A 844 9.46 -6.23 33.22
N THR A 845 9.99 -6.20 32.01
CA THR A 845 10.21 -7.39 31.19
C THR A 845 11.69 -7.74 31.24
N LEU A 846 12.01 -8.95 31.71
CA LEU A 846 13.38 -9.44 31.75
C LEU A 846 13.74 -10.04 30.38
N ARG A 847 14.65 -9.38 29.66
CA ARG A 847 15.12 -9.84 28.35
C ARG A 847 16.31 -10.78 28.53
N TRP A 848 16.16 -11.98 28.03
CA TRP A 848 17.08 -13.09 28.21
C TRP A 848 17.54 -13.64 26.86
N VAL A 849 18.82 -13.40 26.52
CA VAL A 849 19.39 -13.91 25.29
C VAL A 849 19.82 -15.36 25.51
N LEU A 850 19.23 -16.29 24.75
CA LEU A 850 19.56 -17.73 24.79
C LEU A 850 20.79 -17.99 23.92
N MET A 851 21.89 -18.34 24.57
CA MET A 851 23.17 -18.69 23.94
C MET A 851 23.57 -20.09 24.37
N LYS A 852 23.85 -20.94 23.39
CA LYS A 852 24.11 -22.36 23.61
C LYS A 852 25.38 -22.57 24.43
N GLY A 853 25.28 -23.36 25.50
CA GLY A 853 26.38 -23.64 26.42
C GLY A 853 26.76 -22.47 27.34
N MET A 854 25.92 -21.42 27.40
CA MET A 854 26.15 -20.25 28.24
C MET A 854 24.90 -19.97 29.08
N THR A 855 23.90 -19.29 28.49
CA THR A 855 22.70 -18.81 29.19
C THR A 855 21.49 -19.75 29.03
N ASP A 856 21.68 -20.92 28.41
CA ASP A 856 20.68 -21.97 28.24
C ASP A 856 20.78 -23.09 29.30
N SER A 857 21.72 -22.98 30.25
CA SER A 857 21.91 -23.98 31.29
C SER A 857 20.76 -24.00 32.31
N ASP A 858 20.48 -25.18 32.89
CA ASP A 858 19.44 -25.33 33.91
C ASP A 858 19.64 -24.43 35.12
N ALA A 859 20.89 -24.20 35.52
CA ALA A 859 21.24 -23.34 36.64
C ALA A 859 20.84 -21.88 36.37
N GLU A 860 21.19 -21.36 35.19
CA GLU A 860 20.85 -20.01 34.77
C GLU A 860 19.33 -19.81 34.61
N LEU A 861 18.64 -20.77 33.98
CA LEU A 861 17.19 -20.70 33.76
C LEU A 861 16.39 -20.78 35.07
N ASN A 862 16.82 -21.63 36.02
CA ASN A 862 16.20 -21.67 37.34
C ASN A 862 16.45 -20.37 38.11
N ALA A 863 17.68 -19.85 38.10
CA ALA A 863 17.99 -18.57 38.74
C ALA A 863 17.21 -17.40 38.12
N LEU A 864 17.01 -17.40 36.80
CA LEU A 864 16.18 -16.42 36.11
C LEU A 864 14.72 -16.52 36.57
N SER A 865 14.19 -17.74 36.67
CA SER A 865 12.83 -18.00 37.13
C SER A 865 12.61 -17.51 38.57
N ASP A 866 13.55 -17.82 39.47
CA ASP A 866 13.48 -17.37 40.86
C ASP A 866 13.58 -15.85 40.96
N PHE A 867 14.49 -15.23 40.19
CA PHE A 867 14.65 -13.79 40.16
C PHE A 867 13.43 -13.08 39.56
N ALA A 868 12.83 -13.63 38.51
CA ALA A 868 11.61 -13.11 37.92
C ALA A 868 10.44 -13.11 38.92
N LYS A 869 10.35 -14.13 39.80
CA LYS A 869 9.40 -14.13 40.92
C LYS A 869 9.75 -13.09 41.97
N GLU A 870 11.03 -12.96 42.31
CA GLU A 870 11.54 -12.01 43.30
C GLU A 870 11.14 -10.57 42.98
N VAL A 871 11.24 -10.16 41.71
CA VAL A 871 10.93 -8.78 41.27
C VAL A 871 9.53 -8.61 40.68
N GLU A 872 8.69 -9.65 40.78
CA GLU A 872 7.37 -9.71 40.16
C GLU A 872 7.38 -9.25 38.68
N ALA A 873 8.31 -9.81 37.90
CA ALA A 873 8.49 -9.45 36.51
C ALA A 873 7.19 -9.63 35.71
N TYR A 874 6.85 -8.62 34.90
CA TYR A 874 5.68 -8.64 34.02
C TYR A 874 5.74 -9.78 32.99
N ALA A 875 6.95 -10.02 32.46
CA ALA A 875 7.23 -11.12 31.54
C ALA A 875 8.73 -11.44 31.48
N ILE A 876 9.06 -12.64 31.02
CA ILE A 876 10.39 -13.03 30.55
C ILE A 876 10.36 -13.04 29.03
N GLU A 877 11.22 -12.26 28.37
CA GLU A 877 11.40 -12.32 26.92
C GLU A 877 12.63 -13.17 26.58
N LEU A 878 12.39 -14.34 26.00
CA LEU A 878 13.43 -15.22 25.47
C LEU A 878 13.81 -14.78 24.06
N ILE A 879 15.09 -14.52 23.86
CA ILE A 879 15.67 -14.05 22.59
C ILE A 879 16.72 -15.07 22.15
N PRO A 880 16.38 -15.99 21.23
CA PRO A 880 17.37 -16.88 20.62
C PRO A 880 18.49 -16.07 19.96
N TYR A 881 19.75 -16.37 20.29
CA TYR A 881 20.88 -15.70 19.67
C TYR A 881 20.88 -15.90 18.15
N HIS A 882 21.14 -14.81 17.43
CA HIS A 882 21.15 -14.70 15.98
C HIS A 882 22.32 -13.82 15.52
N GLU A 883 22.70 -13.94 14.25
CA GLU A 883 23.88 -13.25 13.69
C GLU A 883 23.55 -11.94 12.97
N LEU A 884 22.38 -11.34 13.19
CA LEU A 884 21.99 -10.10 12.49
C LEU A 884 22.96 -8.93 12.72
N GLY A 885 23.72 -8.94 13.82
CA GLY A 885 24.77 -7.95 14.07
C GLY A 885 25.99 -8.09 13.16
N ARG A 886 26.24 -9.27 12.57
CA ARG A 886 27.47 -9.59 11.83
C ARG A 886 27.75 -8.62 10.69
N GLU A 887 26.75 -8.34 9.85
CA GLU A 887 26.89 -7.41 8.72
C GLU A 887 27.31 -6.01 9.16
N LYS A 888 26.83 -5.55 10.33
CA LYS A 888 27.22 -4.24 10.89
C LYS A 888 28.66 -4.24 11.40
N TYR A 889 29.13 -5.33 12.00
CA TYR A 889 30.53 -5.47 12.39
C TYR A 889 31.44 -5.45 11.15
N GLU A 890 31.07 -6.18 10.10
CA GLU A 890 31.79 -6.19 8.82
C GLU A 890 31.83 -4.78 8.19
N ALA A 891 30.69 -4.07 8.16
CA ALA A 891 30.62 -2.71 7.64
C ALA A 891 31.42 -1.68 8.46
N LEU A 892 31.64 -1.93 9.76
CA LEU A 892 32.47 -1.10 10.64
C LEU A 892 33.94 -1.54 10.65
N GLU A 893 34.32 -2.54 9.86
CA GLU A 893 35.65 -3.16 9.86
C GLU A 893 36.07 -3.68 11.26
N MET A 894 35.10 -4.16 12.03
CA MET A 894 35.28 -4.70 13.38
C MET A 894 35.22 -6.23 13.39
N ALA A 895 36.07 -6.87 14.19
CA ALA A 895 35.98 -8.31 14.41
C ALA A 895 34.68 -8.69 15.12
N TYR A 896 33.93 -9.65 14.57
CA TYR A 896 32.71 -10.14 15.19
C TYR A 896 33.03 -11.02 16.41
N PRO A 897 32.60 -10.67 17.64
CA PRO A 897 33.02 -11.36 18.86
C PRO A 897 32.58 -12.83 18.95
N MET A 898 31.55 -13.20 18.20
CA MET A 898 30.85 -14.49 18.30
C MET A 898 31.05 -15.38 17.07
N ASP A 899 32.15 -15.18 16.33
CA ASP A 899 32.39 -15.85 15.04
C ASP A 899 32.37 -17.39 15.10
N ASN A 900 32.68 -17.96 16.27
CA ASN A 900 32.69 -19.40 16.50
C ASN A 900 31.42 -19.93 17.22
N VAL A 901 30.42 -19.10 17.47
CA VAL A 901 29.20 -19.48 18.19
C VAL A 901 28.04 -19.62 17.22
N LYS A 902 27.46 -20.83 17.16
CA LYS A 902 26.31 -21.08 16.28
C LYS A 902 25.06 -20.34 16.78
N PRO A 903 24.21 -19.82 15.87
CA PRO A 903 22.88 -19.33 16.21
C PRO A 903 22.10 -20.32 17.06
N PHE A 904 21.27 -19.80 17.97
CA PHE A 904 20.38 -20.63 18.78
C PHE A 904 19.16 -21.02 17.93
N ASN A 905 18.90 -22.33 17.80
CA ASN A 905 17.74 -22.78 17.03
C ASN A 905 16.44 -22.35 17.73
N GLY A 906 15.57 -21.62 17.04
CA GLY A 906 14.31 -21.14 17.60
C GLY A 906 13.39 -22.25 18.08
N ASP A 907 13.45 -23.43 17.48
CA ASP A 907 12.66 -24.59 17.93
C ASP A 907 13.16 -25.16 19.27
N ASP A 908 14.47 -25.06 19.54
CA ASP A 908 15.08 -25.47 20.81
C ASP A 908 14.66 -24.55 21.97
N ALA A 909 14.18 -23.33 21.66
CA ALA A 909 13.67 -22.39 22.66
C ALA A 909 12.23 -22.70 23.10
N ILE A 910 11.47 -23.49 22.33
CA ILE A 910 10.06 -23.81 22.63
C ILE A 910 9.94 -24.61 23.94
N PRO A 911 10.73 -25.68 24.18
CA PRO A 911 10.70 -26.38 25.46
C PRO A 911 11.09 -25.50 26.66
N ILE A 912 12.05 -24.58 26.47
CA ILE A 912 12.48 -23.63 27.52
C ILE A 912 11.34 -22.67 27.88
N LYS A 913 10.67 -22.13 26.85
CA LYS A 913 9.47 -21.29 27.01
C LYS A 913 8.42 -22.04 27.83
N GLN A 914 8.06 -23.25 27.40
CA GLN A 914 7.01 -24.03 28.06
C GLN A 914 7.35 -24.32 29.52
N ARG A 915 8.61 -24.69 29.81
CA ARG A 915 9.07 -24.88 31.19
C ARG A 915 8.90 -23.64 32.06
N LEU A 916 9.27 -22.45 31.57
CA LEU A 916 9.12 -21.21 32.32
C LEU A 916 7.63 -20.84 32.51
N GLU A 917 6.79 -21.10 31.51
CA GLU A 917 5.32 -20.94 31.62
C GLU A 917 4.72 -21.89 32.67
N ASP A 918 5.14 -23.16 32.69
CA ASP A 918 4.71 -24.14 33.69
C ASP A 918 5.14 -23.74 35.12
N GLN A 919 6.19 -22.93 35.25
CA GLN A 919 6.65 -22.36 36.51
C GLN A 919 5.89 -21.08 36.93
N GLY A 920 4.88 -20.67 36.15
CA GLY A 920 3.97 -19.56 36.43
C GLY A 920 4.34 -18.24 35.74
N HIS A 921 5.35 -18.23 34.87
CA HIS A 921 5.80 -16.99 34.22
C HIS A 921 5.03 -16.70 32.94
N ARG A 922 4.82 -15.41 32.66
CA ARG A 922 4.46 -14.98 31.31
C ARG A 922 5.73 -14.95 30.46
N VAL A 923 5.78 -15.78 29.41
CA VAL A 923 6.98 -15.89 28.56
C VAL A 923 6.69 -15.43 27.14
N ILE A 924 7.50 -14.49 26.67
CA ILE A 924 7.50 -13.98 25.31
C ILE A 924 8.68 -14.64 24.58
N LEU A 925 8.44 -15.25 23.41
CA LEU A 925 9.51 -15.80 22.58
C LEU A 925 9.65 -14.95 21.31
N SER A 926 10.78 -14.27 21.20
CA SER A 926 11.12 -13.45 20.04
C SER A 926 11.54 -14.37 18.90
N LYS A 927 10.63 -14.62 17.96
CA LYS A 927 10.92 -15.32 16.71
C LYS A 927 11.46 -14.28 15.72
N ILE A 928 12.76 -14.35 15.47
CA ILE A 928 13.44 -13.58 14.43
C ILE A 928 13.23 -14.27 13.10
#